data_AF-A0A1H8LV06-F1
#
_entry.id   AF-A0A1H8LV06-F1
#
_cell.length_a   1.000
_cell.length_b   1.000
_cell.length_c   1.000
_cell.angle_alpha   90.00
_cell.angle_beta   90.00
_cell.angle_gamma   90.00
#
_symmetry.space_group_name_H-M   'P 1'
#
loop_
_entity.id
_entity.type
_entity.pdbx_description
1 polymer ?
#
loop_
_entity_poly.entity_id
_entity_poly.type
_entity_poly.pdbx_seq_one_letter_code
_entity_poly.pdbx_strand_id
1 'polypeptide(L)'
;MALTDLPQIDKCSVYSERSENALKAYLNQGNGLILRADVPDKGCDFDAELITGGSNASNQRFGIQVKSIEKLKLVANGKFISYSFETSRLNYLLNRPIGTGLMILYDVENHVCYYDMADQIHNRLVDERPNDDWRMKDAVNIRVPVENRLTHETALKIHQVFAERFDKAAFILSSYGQKYNYPVLKQTGKFKYDFNNPDHVKKLLIEHGFSFMHSHDMYFLYNLIAQVPNRDIIRSTDLLIIAAIAYGEAGKHADSEFYIRKLARHGDVPDEHRELIAFSHLKNQLSLNEITITEFLNGARELKKQVGASYNEILLEINITFYELGGIKYLQDVPEHLEQSIREVFIKINNLSADPKTKQLLEVWNAENFAQLIAYHRQRQLNELAIRRAMGINTISQAQKKKDELLKKMQAELNSGLERLFNTAEKTEDNLLKAHTIYLRTRYIFVQEIDVISQMPLLADIRFHDEALFLNHIKLSLSAADLFRDLSYFQYAYQSLCYGLELIDLGRNFYGYHDGMDRDRLLVIKQSMEHELDVDEYEFQIPLLTSQRDAKQQEFETHPMLMVVNLDDLQLENLAATFMHALDIPGDCRLNVIGELSAYHLFYKRCKHPDIEVKQPFRMPIHPSLYYQQPVKFILKNKTTGIQSVISESMDHLLTSWGY
;
A
#
# COMPACT_ATOMS: atom_id res chain seq x y z
N MET A 1 29.69 39.32 62.49
CA MET A 1 30.36 38.02 62.67
C MET A 1 31.38 38.20 63.77
N ALA A 2 31.30 37.43 64.86
CA ALA A 2 32.29 37.47 65.93
C ALA A 2 33.57 36.74 65.51
N LEU A 3 34.72 37.09 66.10
CA LEU A 3 36.03 36.45 65.83
C LEU A 3 36.05 34.94 66.17
N THR A 4 35.06 34.47 66.94
CA THR A 4 34.87 33.07 67.35
C THR A 4 33.84 32.31 66.51
N ASP A 5 33.15 32.97 65.57
CA ASP A 5 32.17 32.30 64.70
C ASP A 5 32.91 31.64 63.54
N LEU A 6 32.93 30.31 63.50
CA LEU A 6 33.35 29.59 62.31
C LEU A 6 32.37 29.88 61.17
N PRO A 7 32.84 30.04 59.92
CA PRO A 7 31.95 30.22 58.78
C PRO A 7 30.98 29.04 58.69
N GLN A 8 29.68 29.33 58.69
CA GLN A 8 28.66 28.32 58.48
C GLN A 8 28.64 27.95 56.99
N ILE A 9 28.83 26.67 56.70
CA ILE A 9 28.67 26.13 55.35
C ILE A 9 27.18 26.10 55.04
N ASP A 10 26.76 26.83 54.01
CA ASP A 10 25.39 26.82 53.54
C ASP A 10 25.01 25.43 53.00
N LYS A 11 23.81 24.95 53.35
CA LYS A 11 23.28 23.67 52.84
C LYS A 11 23.22 23.66 51.31
N CYS A 12 22.92 24.80 50.69
CA CYS A 12 22.92 24.92 49.22
C CYS A 12 24.30 24.64 48.64
N SER A 13 25.38 25.06 49.30
CA SER A 13 26.76 24.74 48.88
C SER A 13 27.02 23.24 48.93
N VAL A 14 26.56 22.56 49.98
CA VAL A 14 26.70 21.10 50.12
C VAL A 14 25.91 20.36 49.03
N TYR A 15 24.69 20.81 48.72
CA TYR A 15 23.87 20.19 47.68
C TYR A 15 24.40 20.46 46.27
N SER A 16 25.04 21.61 46.03
CA SER A 16 25.74 21.89 44.78
C SER A 16 26.85 20.88 44.57
N GLU A 17 27.77 20.75 45.53
CA GLU A 17 28.89 19.81 45.46
C GLU A 17 28.42 18.36 45.25
N ARG A 18 27.37 17.93 45.96
CA ARG A 18 26.78 16.58 45.79
C ARG A 18 26.22 16.37 44.38
N SER A 19 25.50 17.34 43.84
CA SER A 19 24.93 17.25 42.50
C SER A 19 26.00 17.19 41.41
N GLU A 20 27.07 17.97 41.55
CA GLU A 20 28.20 17.94 40.63
C GLU A 20 28.93 16.59 40.65
N ASN A 21 29.16 16.04 41.84
CA ASN A 21 29.79 14.73 42.00
C ASN A 21 28.92 13.62 41.40
N ALA A 22 27.60 13.67 41.61
CA ALA A 22 26.67 12.72 41.01
C ALA A 22 26.66 12.83 39.48
N LEU A 23 26.68 14.05 38.92
CA LEU A 23 26.78 14.25 37.48
C LEU A 23 28.07 13.66 36.90
N LYS A 24 29.22 13.97 37.50
CA LYS A 24 30.55 13.51 37.06
C LYS A 24 30.70 11.98 37.13
N ALA A 25 29.96 11.31 38.01
CA ALA A 25 29.94 9.85 38.08
C ALA A 25 29.36 9.21 36.80
N TYR A 26 28.42 9.87 36.13
CA TYR A 26 27.78 9.36 34.91
C TYR A 26 28.29 10.03 33.63
N LEU A 27 28.51 11.34 33.62
CA LEU A 27 29.03 12.06 32.45
C LEU A 27 30.53 12.23 32.60
N ASN A 28 31.30 11.28 32.08
CA ASN A 28 32.76 11.29 32.12
C ASN A 28 33.34 10.59 30.89
N GLN A 29 34.67 10.53 30.83
CA GLN A 29 35.39 10.02 29.66
C GLN A 29 35.04 8.57 29.34
N GLY A 30 34.71 7.76 30.36
CA GLY A 30 34.27 6.37 30.18
C GLY A 30 32.95 6.25 29.41
N ASN A 31 32.12 7.29 29.44
CA ASN A 31 30.87 7.37 28.66
C ASN A 31 31.00 8.35 27.48
N GLY A 32 32.22 8.64 27.05
CA GLY A 32 32.49 9.45 25.86
C GLY A 32 32.37 10.97 26.06
N LEU A 33 32.39 11.48 27.30
CA LEU A 33 32.18 12.90 27.59
C LEU A 33 33.31 13.50 28.41
N ILE A 34 33.73 14.73 28.11
CA ILE A 34 34.65 15.51 28.94
C ILE A 34 33.87 16.68 29.54
N LEU A 35 33.55 16.60 30.82
CA LEU A 35 32.92 17.71 31.55
C LEU A 35 33.96 18.77 31.92
N ARG A 36 33.64 20.03 31.61
CA ARG A 36 34.39 21.21 32.05
C ARG A 36 33.44 22.14 32.80
N ALA A 37 33.79 22.53 34.02
CA ALA A 37 33.01 23.53 34.75
C ALA A 37 33.12 24.88 34.04
N ASP A 38 32.00 25.60 33.90
CA ASP A 38 31.99 26.94 33.32
C ASP A 38 32.20 27.97 34.45
N VAL A 39 33.35 28.65 34.44
CA VAL A 39 33.73 29.60 35.50
C VAL A 39 34.11 30.94 34.88
N PRO A 40 33.46 32.06 35.25
CA PRO A 40 32.33 32.16 36.19
C PRO A 40 31.02 31.66 35.58
N ASP A 41 30.10 31.13 36.41
CA ASP A 41 28.77 30.68 35.97
C ASP A 41 28.00 31.85 35.33
N LYS A 42 27.65 31.68 34.05
CA LYS A 42 26.87 32.65 33.25
C LYS A 42 25.59 32.03 32.68
N GLY A 43 25.08 30.96 33.29
CA GLY A 43 23.84 30.31 32.87
C GLY A 43 24.00 28.85 32.40
N CYS A 44 25.18 28.27 32.57
CA CYS A 44 25.45 26.83 32.47
C CYS A 44 26.45 26.48 33.59
N ASP A 45 26.26 25.34 34.26
CA ASP A 45 27.20 24.90 35.29
C ASP A 45 28.39 24.14 34.66
N PHE A 46 28.12 23.42 33.56
CA PHE A 46 29.13 22.66 32.81
C PHE A 46 28.98 22.85 31.30
N ASP A 47 30.09 22.77 30.60
CA ASP A 47 30.13 22.43 29.18
C ASP A 47 30.67 20.99 29.03
N ALA A 48 29.89 20.13 28.39
CA ALA A 48 30.27 18.76 28.10
C ALA A 48 30.78 18.67 26.66
N GLU A 49 32.02 18.22 26.50
CA GLU A 49 32.64 17.97 25.20
C GLU A 49 32.51 16.50 24.80
N LEU A 50 32.15 16.23 23.54
CA LEU A 50 32.08 14.88 23.01
C LEU A 50 33.46 14.30 22.69
N ILE A 51 33.68 13.06 23.09
CA ILE A 51 34.76 12.21 22.59
C ILE A 51 34.23 11.44 21.37
N THR A 52 34.90 11.58 20.24
CA THR A 52 34.55 10.96 18.95
C THR A 52 35.66 10.00 18.51
N GLY A 53 35.32 8.98 17.71
CA GLY A 53 36.31 7.98 17.27
C GLY A 53 36.97 7.20 18.40
N GLY A 54 36.30 7.09 19.57
CA GLY A 54 36.76 6.33 20.74
C GLY A 54 37.79 7.03 21.63
N SER A 55 38.54 8.01 21.12
CA SER A 55 39.62 8.66 21.89
C SER A 55 39.84 10.14 21.59
N ASN A 56 39.18 10.72 20.57
CA ASN A 56 39.46 12.08 20.14
C ASN A 56 38.50 13.08 20.78
N ALA A 57 39.05 14.05 21.51
CA ALA A 57 38.29 15.22 21.95
C ALA A 57 37.88 16.06 20.73
N SER A 58 36.58 16.16 20.47
CA SER A 58 36.04 16.72 19.22
C SER A 58 35.91 18.25 19.21
N ASN A 59 36.06 18.89 20.37
CA ASN A 59 35.66 20.27 20.61
C ASN A 59 34.17 20.58 20.34
N GLN A 60 33.33 19.56 20.13
CA GLN A 60 31.88 19.71 20.06
C GLN A 60 31.33 19.73 21.48
N ARG A 61 30.78 20.87 21.90
CA ARG A 61 30.38 21.11 23.30
C ARG A 61 28.92 21.51 23.43
N PHE A 62 28.23 20.93 24.39
CA PHE A 62 26.89 21.32 24.77
C PHE A 62 26.82 21.75 26.24
N GLY A 63 25.95 22.71 26.53
CA GLY A 63 25.77 23.24 27.88
C GLY A 63 24.94 22.30 28.75
N ILE A 64 25.26 22.24 30.03
CA ILE A 64 24.52 21.51 31.06
C ILE A 64 24.18 22.46 32.20
N GLN A 65 22.91 22.49 32.59
CA GLN A 65 22.45 23.14 33.82
C GLN A 65 22.02 22.08 34.83
N VAL A 66 22.57 22.14 36.03
CA VAL A 66 22.29 21.29 37.18
C VAL A 66 21.49 22.08 38.22
N LYS A 67 20.46 21.45 38.77
CA LYS A 67 19.69 21.97 39.91
C LYS A 67 19.45 20.89 40.93
N SER A 68 19.63 21.23 42.21
CA SER A 68 19.35 20.33 43.33
C SER A 68 17.95 20.59 43.87
N ILE A 69 17.22 19.51 44.15
CA ILE A 69 15.86 19.54 44.70
C ILE A 69 15.83 18.69 45.96
N GLU A 70 15.42 19.28 47.08
CA GLU A 70 15.29 18.55 48.36
C GLU A 70 14.11 17.58 48.36
N LYS A 71 12.98 17.97 47.76
CA LYS A 71 11.75 17.17 47.70
C LYS A 71 11.11 17.26 46.32
N LEU A 72 10.95 16.12 45.66
CA LEU A 72 10.32 16.05 44.34
C LEU A 72 8.85 16.47 44.38
N LYS A 73 8.44 17.35 43.47
CA LYS A 73 7.03 17.68 43.22
C LYS A 73 6.54 16.92 42.00
N LEU A 74 5.88 15.78 42.25
CA LEU A 74 5.32 14.95 41.17
C LEU A 74 3.97 15.49 40.68
N VAL A 75 3.77 15.47 39.36
CA VAL A 75 2.53 15.91 38.68
C VAL A 75 2.09 14.89 37.62
N ALA A 76 0.86 15.04 37.11
CA ALA A 76 0.24 14.15 36.12
C ALA A 76 0.34 12.67 36.49
N ASN A 77 -0.21 12.32 37.65
CA ASN A 77 -0.23 10.97 38.21
C ASN A 77 1.17 10.35 38.39
N GLY A 78 2.15 11.17 38.77
CA GLY A 78 3.51 10.70 39.07
C GLY A 78 4.42 10.53 37.85
N LYS A 79 3.96 10.89 36.64
CA LYS A 79 4.77 10.75 35.42
C LYS A 79 5.89 11.78 35.29
N PHE A 80 5.68 12.98 35.85
CA PHE A 80 6.62 14.10 35.70
C PHE A 80 7.01 14.74 37.04
N ILE A 81 8.23 15.24 37.10
CA ILE A 81 8.76 16.13 38.12
C ILE A 81 8.51 17.57 37.67
N SER A 82 7.75 18.34 38.44
CA SER A 82 7.53 19.77 38.20
C SER A 82 8.61 20.60 38.89
N TYR A 83 9.32 21.41 38.12
CA TYR A 83 10.35 22.32 38.64
C TYR A 83 10.19 23.73 38.06
N SER A 84 10.35 24.77 38.90
CA SER A 84 10.32 26.16 38.44
C SER A 84 11.69 26.54 37.90
N PHE A 85 11.81 26.65 36.59
CA PHE A 85 13.06 26.90 35.88
C PHE A 85 13.09 28.29 35.28
N GLU A 86 14.22 28.99 35.41
CA GLU A 86 14.39 30.32 34.84
C GLU A 86 14.34 30.26 33.31
N THR A 87 13.50 31.10 32.71
CA THR A 87 13.33 31.14 31.25
C THR A 87 14.60 31.63 30.55
N SER A 88 15.36 32.52 31.21
CA SER A 88 16.67 32.99 30.76
C SER A 88 17.67 31.84 30.60
N ARG A 89 17.72 30.90 31.54
CA ARG A 89 18.58 29.69 31.47
C ARG A 89 18.13 28.74 30.38
N LEU A 90 16.83 28.53 30.22
CA LEU A 90 16.31 27.69 29.13
C LEU A 90 16.69 28.28 27.77
N ASN A 91 16.48 29.60 27.61
CA ASN A 91 16.87 30.32 26.41
C ASN A 91 18.39 30.24 26.17
N TYR A 92 19.21 30.30 27.22
CA TYR A 92 20.67 30.16 27.10
C TYR A 92 21.07 28.78 26.56
N LEU A 93 20.44 27.70 27.04
CA LEU A 93 20.67 26.34 26.54
C LEU A 93 20.24 26.18 25.07
N LEU A 94 19.08 26.76 24.70
CA LEU A 94 18.54 26.68 23.33
C LEU A 94 19.35 27.50 22.30
N ASN A 95 20.02 28.57 22.71
CA ASN A 95 20.81 29.43 21.82
C ASN A 95 22.24 28.92 21.55
N ARG A 96 22.58 27.70 21.97
CA ARG A 96 23.84 27.05 21.58
C ARG A 96 23.79 26.65 20.09
N PRO A 97 24.93 26.48 19.40
CA PRO A 97 24.96 26.23 17.94
C PRO A 97 24.14 25.03 17.44
N ILE A 98 23.94 24.01 18.27
CA ILE A 98 23.13 22.82 17.96
C ILE A 98 21.66 22.93 18.41
N GLY A 99 21.23 24.11 18.87
CA GLY A 99 19.85 24.42 19.23
C GLY A 99 19.34 23.74 20.51
N THR A 100 20.23 23.22 21.36
CA THR A 100 19.84 22.54 22.62
C THR A 100 20.99 22.45 23.64
N GLY A 101 20.64 21.97 24.83
CA GLY A 101 21.53 21.61 25.93
C GLY A 101 20.84 20.61 26.87
N LEU A 102 21.49 20.27 27.97
CA LEU A 102 21.00 19.29 28.94
C LEU A 102 20.62 19.96 30.25
N MET A 103 19.45 19.61 30.79
CA MET A 103 19.03 20.00 32.13
C MET A 103 19.08 18.78 33.04
N ILE A 104 19.64 18.94 34.24
CA ILE A 104 19.78 17.90 35.26
C ILE A 104 19.09 18.35 36.55
N LEU A 105 18.20 17.51 37.08
CA LEU A 105 17.63 17.65 38.42
C LEU A 105 18.20 16.59 39.35
N TYR A 106 18.94 17.01 40.36
CA TYR A 106 19.46 16.14 41.41
C TYR A 106 18.48 16.07 42.59
N ASP A 107 17.92 14.88 42.81
CA ASP A 107 17.12 14.56 43.98
C ASP A 107 18.04 14.29 45.18
N VAL A 108 18.03 15.21 46.15
CA VAL A 108 18.90 15.15 47.32
C VAL A 108 18.51 14.00 48.26
N GLU A 109 17.22 13.66 48.34
CA GLU A 109 16.70 12.64 49.26
C GLU A 109 17.07 11.23 48.78
N ASN A 110 16.89 10.96 47.48
CA ASN A 110 17.13 9.63 46.90
C ASN A 110 18.50 9.49 46.22
N HIS A 111 19.28 10.57 46.14
CA HIS A 111 20.57 10.63 45.43
C HIS A 111 20.48 10.24 43.94
N VAL A 112 19.41 10.64 43.25
CA VAL A 112 19.16 10.32 41.83
C VAL A 112 19.23 11.58 40.98
N CYS A 113 19.91 11.52 39.84
CA CYS A 113 19.86 12.55 38.81
C CYS A 113 18.77 12.21 37.79
N TYR A 114 17.87 13.15 37.52
CA TYR A 114 16.94 13.11 36.39
C TYR A 114 17.41 14.08 35.31
N TYR A 115 17.12 13.82 34.05
CA TYR A 115 17.56 14.68 32.96
C TYR A 115 16.46 14.98 31.94
N ASP A 116 16.66 16.07 31.21
CA ASP A 116 15.87 16.38 30.02
C ASP A 116 16.66 17.23 29.03
N MET A 117 16.26 17.18 27.76
CA MET A 117 16.83 18.01 26.72
C MET A 117 16.10 19.35 26.66
N ALA A 118 16.84 20.46 26.50
CA ALA A 118 16.27 21.80 26.52
C ALA A 118 15.19 22.02 25.44
N ASP A 119 15.37 21.44 24.25
CA ASP A 119 14.39 21.47 23.15
C ASP A 119 13.14 20.64 23.46
N GLN A 120 13.27 19.52 24.16
CA GLN A 120 12.11 18.72 24.60
C GLN A 120 11.32 19.43 25.70
N ILE A 121 12.00 20.17 26.59
CA ILE A 121 11.36 21.08 27.54
C ILE A 121 10.60 22.17 26.77
N HIS A 122 11.23 22.81 25.78
CA HIS A 122 10.61 23.86 24.97
C HIS A 122 9.38 23.37 24.22
N ASN A 123 9.46 22.26 23.49
CA ASN A 123 8.36 21.69 22.72
C ASN A 123 7.14 21.39 23.62
N ARG A 124 7.35 20.76 24.78
CA ARG A 124 6.24 20.54 25.74
C ARG A 124 5.65 21.83 26.29
N LEU A 125 6.46 22.86 26.53
CA LEU A 125 5.93 24.16 26.95
C LEU A 125 5.09 24.81 25.84
N VAL A 126 5.44 24.62 24.56
CA VAL A 126 4.62 25.08 23.43
C VAL A 126 3.31 24.29 23.36
N ASP A 127 3.36 22.96 23.49
CA ASP A 127 2.18 22.10 23.38
C ASP A 127 1.20 22.27 24.55
N GLU A 128 1.72 22.46 25.77
CA GLU A 128 0.91 22.54 27.00
C GLU A 128 0.32 23.93 27.28
N ARG A 129 0.78 24.97 26.58
CA ARG A 129 0.39 26.36 26.84
C ARG A 129 -0.42 26.91 25.67
N PRO A 130 -1.49 27.69 25.95
CA PRO A 130 -2.31 28.27 24.87
C PRO A 130 -1.57 29.37 24.09
N ASN A 131 -0.48 29.94 24.64
CA ASN A 131 0.29 31.02 24.05
C ASN A 131 1.73 31.06 24.58
N ASP A 132 2.55 31.95 24.01
CA ASP A 132 3.97 32.13 24.34
C ASP A 132 4.26 33.12 25.49
N ASP A 133 3.25 33.54 26.27
CA ASP A 133 3.42 34.52 27.36
C ASP A 133 4.41 34.05 28.43
N TRP A 134 4.60 32.74 28.55
CA TRP A 134 5.56 32.16 29.47
C TRP A 134 7.01 32.56 29.15
N ARG A 135 7.34 32.91 27.89
CA ARG A 135 8.67 33.37 27.50
C ARG A 135 9.04 34.72 28.12
N MET A 136 8.04 35.51 28.49
CA MET A 136 8.20 36.85 29.08
C MET A 136 8.25 36.83 30.62
N LYS A 137 8.12 35.65 31.24
CA LYS A 137 8.18 35.48 32.70
C LYS A 137 9.61 35.14 33.12
N ASP A 138 10.01 35.53 34.33
CA ASP A 138 11.35 35.20 34.86
C ASP A 138 11.56 33.69 35.00
N ALA A 139 10.50 32.95 35.33
CA ALA A 139 10.52 31.50 35.49
C ALA A 139 9.24 30.84 34.98
N VAL A 140 9.37 29.57 34.59
CA VAL A 140 8.28 28.71 34.13
C VAL A 140 8.37 27.34 34.79
N ASN A 141 7.23 26.73 35.10
CA ASN A 141 7.22 25.35 35.58
C ASN A 141 7.38 24.38 34.41
N ILE A 142 8.48 23.66 34.40
CA ILE A 142 8.81 22.62 33.43
C ILE A 142 8.50 21.24 34.01
N ARG A 143 8.33 20.25 33.12
CA ARG A 143 7.95 18.88 33.47
C ARG A 143 9.00 17.90 32.95
N VAL A 144 9.83 17.39 33.85
CA VAL A 144 10.87 16.39 33.54
C VAL A 144 10.32 14.98 33.79
N PRO A 145 10.36 14.04 32.82
CA PRO A 145 9.87 12.68 32.99
C PRO A 145 10.63 11.94 34.10
N VAL A 146 9.91 11.25 34.98
CA VAL A 146 10.51 10.46 36.07
C VAL A 146 11.31 9.26 35.53
N GLU A 147 11.01 8.81 34.31
CA GLU A 147 11.75 7.74 33.62
C GLU A 147 13.13 8.17 33.11
N ASN A 148 13.36 9.48 32.92
CA ASN A 148 14.64 10.01 32.45
C ASN A 148 15.67 10.06 33.59
N ARG A 149 16.02 8.90 34.14
CA ARG A 149 17.06 8.77 35.17
C ARG A 149 18.43 8.71 34.52
N LEU A 150 19.37 9.49 35.03
CA LEU A 150 20.75 9.46 34.58
C LEU A 150 21.46 8.22 35.13
N THR A 151 21.70 7.28 34.24
CA THR A 151 22.50 6.07 34.42
C THR A 151 23.62 6.02 33.36
N HIS A 152 24.55 5.07 33.48
CA HIS A 152 25.58 4.86 32.45
C HIS A 152 24.99 4.59 31.06
N GLU A 153 23.92 3.81 30.97
CA GLU A 153 23.24 3.52 29.70
C GLU A 153 22.66 4.80 29.10
N THR A 154 21.95 5.61 29.90
CA THR A 154 21.39 6.86 29.40
C THR A 154 22.46 7.91 29.09
N ALA A 155 23.62 7.90 29.77
CA ALA A 155 24.74 8.77 29.45
C ALA A 155 25.30 8.48 28.04
N LEU A 156 25.38 7.21 27.65
CA LEU A 156 25.74 6.80 26.29
C LEU A 156 24.68 7.25 25.27
N LYS A 157 23.38 7.13 25.60
CA LYS A 157 22.29 7.64 24.75
C LYS A 157 22.38 9.16 24.59
N ILE A 158 22.66 9.90 25.66
CA ILE A 158 22.87 11.35 25.63
C ILE A 158 24.05 11.68 24.70
N HIS A 159 25.18 11.00 24.87
CA HIS A 159 26.35 11.14 23.99
C HIS A 159 25.98 10.93 22.51
N GLN A 160 25.29 9.83 22.19
CA GLN A 160 24.87 9.51 20.83
C GLN A 160 23.95 10.59 20.24
N VAL A 161 22.93 11.03 20.99
CA VAL A 161 22.01 12.08 20.54
C VAL A 161 22.76 13.38 20.21
N PHE A 162 23.69 13.79 21.07
CA PHE A 162 24.49 14.98 20.81
C PHE A 162 25.45 14.78 19.63
N ALA A 163 26.10 13.63 19.51
CA ALA A 163 26.98 13.31 18.38
C ALA A 163 26.24 13.40 17.05
N GLU A 164 25.07 12.79 16.94
CA GLU A 164 24.23 12.86 15.74
C GLU A 164 23.81 14.30 15.40
N ARG A 165 23.49 15.13 16.40
CA ARG A 165 23.14 16.54 16.18
C ARG A 165 24.34 17.36 15.69
N PHE A 166 25.52 17.16 16.29
CA PHE A 166 26.72 17.83 15.83
C PHE A 166 27.14 17.38 14.43
N ASP A 167 26.98 16.11 14.10
CA ASP A 167 27.23 15.60 12.75
C ASP A 167 26.28 16.24 11.74
N LYS A 168 24.98 16.35 12.05
CA LYS A 168 24.01 17.08 11.21
C LYS A 168 24.38 18.57 11.07
N ALA A 169 24.79 19.23 12.14
CA ALA A 169 25.20 20.64 12.10
C ALA A 169 26.47 20.84 11.25
N ALA A 170 27.46 19.97 11.41
CA ALA A 170 28.69 19.96 10.62
C ALA A 170 28.39 19.68 9.14
N PHE A 171 27.45 18.78 8.87
CA PHE A 171 26.97 18.49 7.54
C PHE A 171 26.35 19.74 6.89
N ILE A 172 25.36 20.38 7.54
CA ILE A 172 24.74 21.63 7.04
C ILE A 172 25.79 22.71 6.78
N LEU A 173 26.73 22.90 7.71
CA LEU A 173 27.82 23.86 7.54
C LEU A 173 28.72 23.49 6.37
N SER A 174 29.00 22.22 6.14
CA SER A 174 29.85 21.81 5.00
C SER A 174 29.15 21.91 3.65
N SER A 175 27.84 21.63 3.60
CA SER A 175 27.02 21.73 2.40
C SER A 175 26.69 23.16 1.98
N TYR A 176 26.41 24.04 2.95
CA TYR A 176 25.93 25.40 2.70
C TYR A 176 26.90 26.50 3.12
N GLY A 177 27.90 26.20 3.95
CA GLY A 177 28.77 27.21 4.55
C GLY A 177 29.48 28.10 3.54
N GLN A 178 29.95 27.53 2.42
CA GLN A 178 30.59 28.32 1.35
C GLN A 178 29.66 29.38 0.76
N LYS A 179 28.36 29.09 0.62
CA LYS A 179 27.36 30.05 0.09
C LYS A 179 27.20 31.28 1.01
N TYR A 180 27.49 31.12 2.29
CA TYR A 180 27.36 32.16 3.31
C TYR A 180 28.73 32.67 3.82
N ASN A 181 29.81 32.43 3.07
CA ASN A 181 31.18 32.82 3.44
C ASN A 181 31.68 32.23 4.78
N TYR A 182 31.15 31.09 5.21
CA TYR A 182 31.74 30.34 6.33
C TYR A 182 32.94 29.51 5.86
N PRO A 183 34.01 29.43 6.67
CA PRO A 183 35.12 28.53 6.40
C PRO A 183 34.65 27.08 6.52
N VAL A 184 34.65 26.36 5.40
CA VAL A 184 34.31 24.93 5.36
C VAL A 184 35.60 24.11 5.38
N LEU A 185 35.83 23.38 6.47
CA LEU A 185 36.84 22.34 6.51
C LEU A 185 36.36 21.19 5.61
N LYS A 186 37.11 20.88 4.54
CA LYS A 186 36.81 19.72 3.70
C LYS A 186 36.89 18.47 4.56
N GLN A 187 35.75 17.89 4.92
CA GLN A 187 35.72 16.59 5.56
C GLN A 187 36.26 15.56 4.57
N THR A 188 37.51 15.14 4.76
CA THR A 188 38.12 14.05 4.02
C THR A 188 37.49 12.75 4.50
N GLY A 189 36.36 12.40 3.88
CA GLY A 189 35.73 11.10 4.02
C GLY A 189 34.36 11.13 4.68
N LYS A 190 33.31 10.89 3.87
CA LYS A 190 32.43 9.71 3.99
C LYS A 190 31.21 9.77 3.07
N PHE A 191 30.85 10.94 2.54
CA PHE A 191 29.69 11.05 1.66
C PHE A 191 30.12 11.47 0.24
N LYS A 192 30.03 10.55 -0.73
CA LYS A 192 30.21 10.85 -2.16
C LYS A 192 29.11 11.80 -2.67
N TYR A 193 27.93 11.75 -2.05
CA TYR A 193 26.75 12.56 -2.39
C TYR A 193 26.07 13.07 -1.12
N ASP A 194 25.53 14.28 -1.20
CA ASP A 194 24.67 14.90 -0.17
C ASP A 194 23.23 14.84 -0.70
N PHE A 195 22.39 14.02 -0.08
CA PHE A 195 20.99 13.86 -0.50
C PHE A 195 20.12 15.08 -0.23
N ASN A 196 20.54 16.01 0.63
CA ASN A 196 19.83 17.26 0.88
C ASN A 196 20.29 18.41 -0.02
N ASN A 197 21.28 18.15 -0.90
CA ASN A 197 21.77 19.11 -1.87
C ASN A 197 21.33 18.69 -3.28
N PRO A 198 20.42 19.43 -3.93
CA PRO A 198 19.92 19.09 -5.26
C PRO A 198 21.00 18.93 -6.33
N ASP A 199 22.13 19.64 -6.21
CA ASP A 199 23.26 19.50 -7.16
C ASP A 199 23.96 18.14 -7.02
N HIS A 200 24.07 17.63 -5.79
CA HIS A 200 24.65 16.32 -5.53
C HIS A 200 23.68 15.20 -5.91
N VAL A 201 22.38 15.37 -5.64
CA VAL A 201 21.32 14.44 -6.09
C VAL A 201 21.29 14.38 -7.61
N LYS A 202 21.33 15.53 -8.30
CA LYS A 202 21.47 15.61 -9.75
C LYS A 202 22.67 14.82 -10.25
N LYS A 203 23.84 15.01 -9.65
CA LYS A 203 25.07 14.29 -10.03
C LYS A 203 24.93 12.78 -9.82
N LEU A 204 24.36 12.36 -8.69
CA LEU A 204 24.05 10.96 -8.39
C LEU A 204 23.13 10.35 -9.44
N LEU A 205 22.05 11.05 -9.82
CA LEU A 205 21.09 10.60 -10.82
C LEU A 205 21.70 10.49 -12.22
N ILE A 206 22.58 11.42 -12.61
CA ILE A 206 23.29 11.33 -13.89
C ILE A 206 24.27 10.14 -13.88
N GLU A 207 25.00 9.91 -12.78
CA GLU A 207 25.99 8.82 -12.71
C GLU A 207 25.34 7.43 -12.54
N HIS A 208 24.20 7.34 -11.85
CA HIS A 208 23.64 6.07 -11.37
C HIS A 208 22.13 5.90 -11.57
N GLY A 209 21.41 6.91 -12.06
CA GLY A 209 19.94 6.89 -12.16
C GLY A 209 19.40 5.76 -13.02
N PHE A 210 20.04 5.50 -14.16
CA PHE A 210 19.69 4.34 -14.99
C PHE A 210 19.93 3.02 -14.26
N SER A 211 20.99 2.90 -13.45
CA SER A 211 21.22 1.68 -12.64
C SER A 211 20.09 1.44 -11.64
N PHE A 212 19.59 2.50 -10.98
CA PHE A 212 18.46 2.38 -10.06
C PHE A 212 17.18 1.96 -10.78
N MET A 213 16.96 2.47 -12.00
CA MET A 213 15.84 2.09 -12.84
C MET A 213 15.90 0.60 -13.25
N HIS A 214 17.09 0.10 -13.62
CA HIS A 214 17.29 -1.32 -13.95
C HIS A 214 17.14 -2.24 -12.73
N SER A 215 17.52 -1.78 -11.53
CA SER A 215 17.28 -2.52 -10.29
C SER A 215 15.85 -2.38 -9.76
N HIS A 216 14.96 -1.73 -10.52
CA HIS A 216 13.58 -1.41 -10.16
C HIS A 216 13.43 -0.61 -8.85
N ASP A 217 14.43 0.17 -8.42
CA ASP A 217 14.32 1.03 -7.24
C ASP A 217 13.59 2.35 -7.55
N MET A 218 12.35 2.23 -8.05
CA MET A 218 11.60 3.35 -8.63
C MET A 218 11.21 4.39 -7.59
N TYR A 219 10.92 3.99 -6.34
CA TYR A 219 10.58 4.94 -5.30
C TYR A 219 11.79 5.77 -4.87
N PHE A 220 12.95 5.14 -4.65
CA PHE A 220 14.17 5.89 -4.37
C PHE A 220 14.49 6.84 -5.52
N LEU A 221 14.37 6.36 -6.77
CA LEU A 221 14.58 7.18 -7.96
C LEU A 221 13.61 8.36 -8.01
N TYR A 222 12.33 8.13 -7.73
CA TYR A 222 11.28 9.15 -7.64
C TYR A 222 11.61 10.21 -6.58
N ASN A 223 11.98 9.79 -5.37
CA ASN A 223 12.33 10.70 -4.29
C ASN A 223 13.58 11.54 -4.60
N LEU A 224 14.55 10.96 -5.30
CA LEU A 224 15.72 11.71 -5.74
C LEU A 224 15.33 12.72 -6.82
N ILE A 225 14.60 12.31 -7.86
CA ILE A 225 14.25 13.22 -8.96
C ILE A 225 13.30 14.33 -8.52
N ALA A 226 12.41 14.08 -7.57
CA ALA A 226 11.52 15.08 -6.99
C ALA A 226 12.27 16.22 -6.25
N GLN A 227 13.51 15.98 -5.83
CA GLN A 227 14.36 17.00 -5.19
C GLN A 227 15.13 17.86 -6.20
N VAL A 228 15.18 17.46 -7.47
CA VAL A 228 15.90 18.21 -8.52
C VAL A 228 14.99 19.30 -9.07
N PRO A 229 15.45 20.57 -9.16
CA PRO A 229 14.64 21.64 -9.73
C PRO A 229 14.24 21.34 -11.18
N ASN A 230 12.99 21.59 -11.54
CA ASN A 230 12.46 21.33 -12.90
C ASN A 230 13.32 21.97 -14.01
N ARG A 231 13.92 23.14 -13.76
CA ARG A 231 14.83 23.80 -14.71
C ARG A 231 16.03 22.92 -15.05
N ASP A 232 16.56 22.21 -14.07
CA ASP A 232 17.74 21.35 -14.23
C ASP A 232 17.36 20.00 -14.85
N ILE A 233 16.18 19.46 -14.52
CA ILE A 233 15.61 18.29 -15.21
C ILE A 233 15.49 18.59 -16.70
N ILE A 234 14.76 19.64 -17.08
CA ILE A 234 14.49 19.99 -18.49
C ILE A 234 15.78 20.24 -19.31
N ARG A 235 16.88 20.62 -18.67
CA ARG A 235 18.16 20.89 -19.35
C ARG A 235 19.01 19.64 -19.61
N SER A 236 18.68 18.50 -18.99
CA SER A 236 19.45 17.27 -19.10
C SER A 236 18.56 16.17 -19.66
N THR A 237 18.95 15.61 -20.81
CA THR A 237 18.22 14.51 -21.44
C THR A 237 18.10 13.31 -20.50
N ASP A 238 19.18 12.91 -19.82
CA ASP A 238 19.15 11.78 -18.88
C ASP A 238 18.16 12.00 -17.73
N LEU A 239 18.18 13.18 -17.11
CA LEU A 239 17.25 13.51 -16.04
C LEU A 239 15.80 13.59 -16.54
N LEU A 240 15.59 14.06 -17.76
CA LEU A 240 14.26 14.06 -18.39
C LEU A 240 13.73 12.64 -18.59
N ILE A 241 14.57 11.70 -19.07
CA ILE A 241 14.20 10.29 -19.25
C ILE A 241 13.87 9.66 -17.89
N ILE A 242 14.75 9.86 -16.90
CA ILE A 242 14.55 9.39 -15.54
C ILE A 242 13.25 9.95 -14.95
N ALA A 243 12.99 11.25 -15.11
CA ALA A 243 11.78 11.88 -14.62
C ALA A 243 10.53 11.31 -15.33
N ALA A 244 10.55 11.20 -16.67
CA ALA A 244 9.44 10.63 -17.41
C ALA A 244 9.06 9.25 -16.88
N ILE A 245 10.03 8.34 -16.70
CA ILE A 245 9.75 6.98 -16.25
C ILE A 245 9.39 6.94 -14.76
N ALA A 246 10.19 7.57 -13.89
CA ALA A 246 9.98 7.52 -12.44
C ALA A 246 8.64 8.13 -12.00
N TYR A 247 8.24 9.27 -12.56
CA TYR A 247 6.92 9.84 -12.25
C TYR A 247 5.78 8.95 -12.77
N GLY A 248 5.96 8.28 -13.91
CA GLY A 248 4.95 7.40 -14.49
C GLY A 248 4.74 6.14 -13.65
N GLU A 249 5.84 5.50 -13.22
CA GLU A 249 5.79 4.34 -12.33
C GLU A 249 5.34 4.71 -10.90
N ALA A 250 5.50 5.96 -10.48
CA ALA A 250 4.93 6.48 -9.22
C ALA A 250 3.45 6.89 -9.34
N GLY A 251 2.80 6.68 -10.49
CA GLY A 251 1.40 7.04 -10.73
C GLY A 251 1.12 8.52 -11.01
N LYS A 252 2.15 9.37 -11.05
CA LYS A 252 2.05 10.80 -11.40
C LYS A 252 2.07 10.96 -12.93
N HIS A 253 1.06 10.39 -13.59
CA HIS A 253 0.98 10.27 -15.05
C HIS A 253 1.01 11.61 -15.80
N ALA A 254 0.42 12.67 -15.23
CA ALA A 254 0.45 14.01 -15.83
C ALA A 254 1.85 14.63 -15.87
N ASP A 255 2.62 14.48 -14.79
CA ASP A 255 4.01 14.96 -14.71
C ASP A 255 4.92 14.14 -15.64
N SER A 256 4.74 12.83 -15.64
CA SER A 256 5.41 11.92 -16.58
C SER A 256 5.17 12.35 -18.03
N GLU A 257 3.91 12.55 -18.41
CA GLU A 257 3.50 12.98 -19.76
C GLU A 257 4.07 14.36 -20.13
N PHE A 258 4.12 15.29 -19.16
CA PHE A 258 4.80 16.57 -19.36
C PHE A 258 6.26 16.38 -19.77
N TYR A 259 7.01 15.51 -19.08
CA TYR A 259 8.42 15.25 -19.40
C TYR A 259 8.60 14.48 -20.71
N ILE A 260 7.72 13.53 -21.04
CA ILE A 260 7.70 12.83 -22.33
C ILE A 260 7.52 13.83 -23.49
N ARG A 261 6.57 14.78 -23.37
CA ARG A 261 6.37 15.84 -24.37
C ARG A 261 7.56 16.79 -24.50
N LYS A 262 8.37 16.94 -23.45
CA LYS A 262 9.63 17.71 -23.51
C LYS A 262 10.74 16.91 -24.21
N LEU A 263 10.86 15.61 -23.93
CA LEU A 263 11.82 14.71 -24.60
C LEU A 263 11.59 14.68 -26.12
N ALA A 264 10.33 14.63 -26.57
CA ALA A 264 9.97 14.68 -27.99
C ALA A 264 10.50 15.93 -28.72
N ARG A 265 10.78 17.03 -28.00
CA ARG A 265 11.32 18.28 -28.57
C ARG A 265 12.85 18.35 -28.54
N HIS A 266 13.51 17.56 -27.69
CA HIS A 266 14.96 17.60 -27.50
C HIS A 266 15.74 16.78 -28.55
N GLY A 267 15.11 15.82 -29.22
CA GLY A 267 15.71 15.06 -30.35
C GLY A 267 16.77 14.02 -29.98
N ASP A 268 17.47 14.18 -28.85
CA ASP A 268 18.66 13.38 -28.49
C ASP A 268 18.37 12.18 -27.57
N VAL A 269 17.21 11.52 -27.71
CA VAL A 269 16.88 10.34 -26.90
C VAL A 269 17.60 9.10 -27.43
N PRO A 270 18.45 8.42 -26.63
CA PRO A 270 19.09 7.17 -27.02
C PRO A 270 18.07 6.09 -27.40
N ASP A 271 18.35 5.31 -28.44
CA ASP A 271 17.41 4.31 -28.98
C ASP A 271 16.95 3.31 -27.91
N GLU A 272 17.84 2.91 -27.00
CA GLU A 272 17.56 2.00 -25.88
C GLU A 272 16.47 2.51 -24.91
N HIS A 273 16.26 3.83 -24.83
CA HIS A 273 15.24 4.42 -23.97
C HIS A 273 13.97 4.80 -24.71
N ARG A 274 13.99 4.87 -26.04
CA ARG A 274 12.82 5.24 -26.84
C ARG A 274 11.67 4.27 -26.63
N GLU A 275 11.97 2.99 -26.52
CA GLU A 275 10.98 1.94 -26.27
C GLU A 275 10.28 2.12 -24.92
N LEU A 276 11.05 2.37 -23.85
CA LEU A 276 10.54 2.60 -22.50
C LEU A 276 9.69 3.87 -22.42
N ILE A 277 10.13 4.94 -23.09
CA ILE A 277 9.41 6.21 -23.14
C ILE A 277 8.10 6.06 -23.92
N ALA A 278 8.13 5.37 -25.07
CA ALA A 278 6.93 5.11 -25.86
C ALA A 278 5.93 4.26 -25.09
N PHE A 279 6.39 3.25 -24.35
CA PHE A 279 5.53 2.44 -23.51
C PHE A 279 4.95 3.25 -22.32
N SER A 280 5.78 4.06 -21.67
CA SER A 280 5.34 4.97 -20.59
C SER A 280 4.31 5.98 -21.09
N HIS A 281 4.49 6.50 -22.31
CA HIS A 281 3.51 7.38 -22.96
C HIS A 281 2.16 6.69 -23.13
N LEU A 282 2.13 5.46 -23.67
CA LEU A 282 0.90 4.68 -23.81
C LEU A 282 0.21 4.45 -22.45
N LYS A 283 0.97 4.08 -21.41
CA LYS A 283 0.45 3.92 -20.04
C LYS A 283 -0.17 5.22 -19.53
N ASN A 284 0.53 6.34 -19.67
CA ASN A 284 0.03 7.64 -19.22
C ASN A 284 -1.24 8.05 -19.94
N GLN A 285 -1.29 7.89 -21.27
CA GLN A 285 -2.48 8.24 -22.05
C GLN A 285 -3.69 7.40 -21.64
N LEU A 286 -3.49 6.11 -21.37
CA LEU A 286 -4.55 5.24 -20.88
C LEU A 286 -5.02 5.68 -19.48
N SER A 287 -4.10 5.90 -18.54
CA SER A 287 -4.42 6.34 -17.18
C SER A 287 -5.10 7.72 -17.13
N LEU A 288 -4.75 8.61 -18.05
CA LEU A 288 -5.35 9.94 -18.20
C LEU A 288 -6.66 9.91 -19.01
N ASN A 289 -7.16 8.72 -19.39
CA ASN A 289 -8.34 8.52 -20.25
C ASN A 289 -8.26 9.27 -21.60
N GLU A 290 -7.06 9.50 -22.13
CA GLU A 290 -6.83 10.09 -23.46
C GLU A 290 -7.01 9.04 -24.58
N ILE A 291 -6.79 7.76 -24.27
CA ILE A 291 -6.98 6.63 -25.18
C ILE A 291 -7.78 5.50 -24.50
N THR A 292 -8.43 4.68 -25.31
CA THR A 292 -9.12 3.45 -24.88
C THR A 292 -8.16 2.28 -24.68
N ILE A 293 -8.59 1.23 -23.97
CA ILE A 293 -7.84 -0.03 -23.84
C ILE A 293 -7.52 -0.63 -25.22
N THR A 294 -8.44 -0.55 -26.18
CA THR A 294 -8.22 -1.06 -27.55
C THR A 294 -7.11 -0.31 -28.26
N GLU A 295 -7.08 1.02 -28.15
CA GLU A 295 -6.01 1.86 -28.72
C GLU A 295 -4.67 1.60 -28.03
N PHE A 296 -4.66 1.45 -26.71
CA PHE A 296 -3.48 1.05 -25.95
C PHE A 296 -2.91 -0.29 -26.44
N LEU A 297 -3.75 -1.32 -26.55
CA LEU A 297 -3.33 -2.66 -27.00
C LEU A 297 -2.77 -2.62 -28.44
N ASN A 298 -3.39 -1.85 -29.33
CA ASN A 298 -2.87 -1.67 -30.68
C ASN A 298 -1.51 -0.97 -30.68
N GLY A 299 -1.36 0.12 -29.92
CA GLY A 299 -0.09 0.83 -29.76
C GLY A 299 1.01 -0.06 -29.17
N ALA A 300 0.70 -0.83 -28.12
CA ALA A 300 1.66 -1.73 -27.48
C ALA A 300 2.10 -2.87 -28.42
N ARG A 301 1.20 -3.42 -29.23
CA ARG A 301 1.54 -4.44 -30.25
C ARG A 301 2.41 -3.87 -31.37
N GLU A 302 2.16 -2.63 -31.81
CA GLU A 302 3.04 -1.98 -32.79
C GLU A 302 4.41 -1.67 -32.19
N LEU A 303 4.47 -1.21 -30.94
CA LEU A 303 5.72 -0.97 -30.23
C LEU A 303 6.54 -2.26 -30.10
N LYS A 304 5.89 -3.38 -29.73
CA LYS A 304 6.53 -4.69 -29.63
C LYS A 304 7.26 -5.12 -30.91
N LYS A 305 6.75 -4.78 -32.11
CA LYS A 305 7.42 -5.10 -33.39
C LYS A 305 8.73 -4.35 -33.60
N GLN A 306 8.91 -3.24 -32.89
CA GLN A 306 10.07 -2.35 -33.01
C GLN A 306 11.11 -2.62 -31.93
N VAL A 307 10.74 -3.36 -30.89
CA VAL A 307 11.61 -3.64 -29.74
C VAL A 307 12.77 -4.55 -30.13
N GLY A 308 13.99 -4.08 -29.88
CA GLY A 308 15.21 -4.86 -30.12
C GLY A 308 15.62 -5.75 -28.94
N ALA A 309 15.30 -5.33 -27.71
CA ALA A 309 15.74 -6.01 -26.49
C ALA A 309 14.74 -7.08 -26.02
N SER A 310 15.19 -8.34 -25.87
CA SER A 310 14.33 -9.45 -25.44
C SER A 310 13.65 -9.23 -24.08
N TYR A 311 14.29 -8.48 -23.17
CA TYR A 311 13.70 -8.10 -21.89
C TYR A 311 12.47 -7.21 -22.08
N ASN A 312 12.59 -6.15 -22.90
CA ASN A 312 11.49 -5.23 -23.20
C ASN A 312 10.36 -5.94 -23.97
N GLU A 313 10.70 -6.87 -24.86
CA GLU A 313 9.71 -7.68 -25.57
C GLU A 313 8.85 -8.50 -24.60
N ILE A 314 9.49 -9.20 -23.65
CA ILE A 314 8.79 -9.96 -22.61
C ILE A 314 7.92 -9.05 -21.75
N LEU A 315 8.44 -7.89 -21.33
CA LEU A 315 7.67 -6.94 -20.52
C LEU A 315 6.41 -6.45 -21.25
N LEU A 316 6.53 -6.14 -22.55
CA LEU A 316 5.38 -5.78 -23.39
C LEU A 316 4.40 -6.94 -23.54
N GLU A 317 4.87 -8.18 -23.72
CA GLU A 317 3.99 -9.35 -23.79
C GLU A 317 3.18 -9.57 -22.51
N ILE A 318 3.83 -9.44 -21.34
CA ILE A 318 3.17 -9.52 -20.04
C ILE A 318 2.08 -8.46 -19.93
N ASN A 319 2.39 -7.21 -20.28
CA ASN A 319 1.44 -6.11 -20.17
C ASN A 319 0.30 -6.21 -21.20
N ILE A 320 0.57 -6.57 -22.46
CA ILE A 320 -0.46 -6.79 -23.47
C ILE A 320 -1.45 -7.85 -22.99
N THR A 321 -0.94 -8.98 -22.50
CA THR A 321 -1.76 -10.08 -21.96
C THR A 321 -2.58 -9.60 -20.75
N PHE A 322 -1.99 -8.82 -19.85
CA PHE A 322 -2.67 -8.27 -18.67
C PHE A 322 -3.86 -7.40 -19.07
N TYR A 323 -3.67 -6.46 -20.00
CA TYR A 323 -4.74 -5.57 -20.46
C TYR A 323 -5.77 -6.29 -21.35
N GLU A 324 -5.37 -7.32 -22.11
CA GLU A 324 -6.30 -8.19 -22.82
C GLU A 324 -7.21 -8.92 -21.85
N LEU A 325 -6.64 -9.53 -20.80
CA LEU A 325 -7.41 -10.18 -19.73
C LEU A 325 -8.29 -9.18 -18.97
N GLY A 326 -7.80 -7.99 -18.65
CA GLY A 326 -8.57 -6.93 -17.99
C GLY A 326 -9.70 -6.36 -18.85
N GLY A 327 -9.60 -6.47 -20.18
CA GLY A 327 -10.62 -6.01 -21.12
C GLY A 327 -11.78 -6.99 -21.36
N ILE A 328 -11.68 -8.23 -20.86
CA ILE A 328 -12.75 -9.24 -21.01
C ILE A 328 -13.93 -8.84 -20.12
N LYS A 329 -15.10 -8.61 -20.73
CA LYS A 329 -16.31 -8.25 -19.99
C LYS A 329 -16.94 -9.48 -19.33
N TYR A 330 -17.82 -9.23 -18.35
CA TYR A 330 -18.65 -10.27 -17.75
C TYR A 330 -19.39 -11.08 -18.82
N LEU A 331 -19.36 -12.41 -18.68
CA LEU A 331 -19.92 -13.39 -19.63
C LEU A 331 -19.30 -13.38 -21.03
N GLN A 332 -18.10 -12.84 -21.24
CA GLN A 332 -17.35 -13.06 -22.48
C GLN A 332 -16.42 -14.28 -22.35
N ASP A 333 -16.26 -15.02 -23.45
CA ASP A 333 -15.29 -16.10 -23.51
C ASP A 333 -13.86 -15.56 -23.51
N VAL A 334 -12.96 -16.28 -22.83
CA VAL A 334 -11.53 -15.98 -22.85
C VAL A 334 -10.97 -16.34 -24.22
N PRO A 335 -10.25 -15.43 -24.91
CA PRO A 335 -9.60 -15.76 -26.17
C PRO A 335 -8.60 -16.92 -26.02
N GLU A 336 -8.71 -17.92 -26.91
CA GLU A 336 -7.94 -19.18 -26.81
C GLU A 336 -6.42 -18.98 -26.82
N HIS A 337 -5.93 -17.92 -27.47
CA HIS A 337 -4.50 -17.64 -27.59
C HIS A 337 -3.85 -17.19 -26.27
N LEU A 338 -4.62 -16.65 -25.30
CA LEU A 338 -4.05 -16.07 -24.08
C LEU A 338 -3.37 -17.11 -23.20
N GLU A 339 -3.93 -18.32 -23.07
CA GLU A 339 -3.27 -19.39 -22.31
C GLU A 339 -1.91 -19.75 -22.94
N GLN A 340 -1.86 -19.89 -24.26
CA GLN A 340 -0.63 -20.18 -24.98
C GLN A 340 0.39 -19.06 -24.81
N SER A 341 -0.02 -17.80 -24.95
CA SER A 341 0.85 -16.64 -24.77
C SER A 341 1.45 -16.58 -23.36
N ILE A 342 0.67 -16.81 -22.31
CA ILE A 342 1.17 -16.85 -20.92
C ILE A 342 2.23 -17.94 -20.75
N ARG A 343 1.98 -19.15 -21.28
CA ARG A 343 2.92 -20.28 -21.18
C ARG A 343 4.20 -20.04 -21.97
N GLU A 344 4.10 -19.45 -23.15
CA GLU A 344 5.26 -19.06 -23.98
C GLU A 344 6.12 -18.00 -23.29
N VAL A 345 5.51 -17.02 -22.61
CA VAL A 345 6.23 -16.00 -21.84
C VAL A 345 7.04 -16.64 -20.71
N PHE A 346 6.52 -17.63 -19.98
CA PHE A 346 7.32 -18.37 -18.98
C PHE A 346 8.55 -19.05 -19.58
N ILE A 347 8.43 -19.62 -20.79
CA ILE A 347 9.56 -20.23 -21.50
C ILE A 347 10.58 -19.15 -21.90
N LYS A 348 10.12 -18.00 -22.43
CA LYS A 348 10.99 -16.87 -22.78
C LYS A 348 11.73 -16.31 -21.58
N ILE A 349 11.07 -16.14 -20.42
CA ILE A 349 11.69 -15.69 -19.17
C ILE A 349 12.82 -16.63 -18.73
N ASN A 350 12.58 -17.94 -18.78
CA ASN A 350 13.61 -18.92 -18.43
C ASN A 350 14.84 -18.83 -19.35
N ASN A 351 14.63 -18.62 -20.65
CA ASN A 351 15.68 -18.51 -21.66
C ASN A 351 16.35 -17.13 -21.75
N LEU A 352 15.80 -16.10 -21.08
CA LEU A 352 16.32 -14.74 -21.11
C LEU A 352 17.76 -14.68 -20.59
N SER A 353 18.63 -13.89 -21.22
CA SER A 353 19.98 -13.64 -20.69
C SER A 353 19.98 -12.49 -19.69
N ALA A 354 19.34 -12.69 -18.54
CA ALA A 354 19.27 -11.75 -17.41
C ALA A 354 19.70 -12.42 -16.10
N ASP A 355 19.99 -11.62 -15.08
CA ASP A 355 20.28 -12.13 -13.74
C ASP A 355 19.07 -12.87 -13.14
N PRO A 356 19.28 -13.79 -12.18
CA PRO A 356 18.20 -14.58 -11.61
C PRO A 356 17.08 -13.77 -10.97
N LYS A 357 17.40 -12.63 -10.35
CA LYS A 357 16.42 -11.78 -9.67
C LYS A 357 15.46 -11.15 -10.67
N THR A 358 15.99 -10.61 -11.77
CA THR A 358 15.18 -10.07 -12.87
C THR A 358 14.23 -11.13 -13.45
N LYS A 359 14.73 -12.36 -13.69
CA LYS A 359 13.87 -13.45 -14.19
C LYS A 359 12.73 -13.78 -13.23
N GLN A 360 13.01 -13.85 -11.94
CA GLN A 360 12.03 -14.21 -10.92
C GLN A 360 10.95 -13.14 -10.77
N LEU A 361 11.29 -11.85 -10.89
CA LEU A 361 10.31 -10.76 -10.91
C LEU A 361 9.39 -10.84 -12.14
N LEU A 362 9.97 -11.02 -13.33
CA LEU A 362 9.17 -11.24 -14.55
C LEU A 362 8.25 -12.45 -14.42
N GLU A 363 8.72 -13.50 -13.76
CA GLU A 363 7.93 -14.70 -13.51
C GLU A 363 6.74 -14.43 -12.60
N VAL A 364 6.91 -13.68 -11.51
CA VAL A 364 5.79 -13.27 -10.64
C VAL A 364 4.78 -12.43 -11.43
N TRP A 365 5.23 -11.50 -12.26
CA TRP A 365 4.33 -10.67 -13.07
C TRP A 365 3.57 -11.48 -14.12
N ASN A 366 4.19 -12.48 -14.75
CA ASN A 366 3.46 -13.36 -15.67
C ASN A 366 2.54 -14.36 -14.93
N ALA A 367 2.89 -14.74 -13.70
CA ALA A 367 2.01 -15.54 -12.84
C ALA A 367 0.73 -14.78 -12.46
N GLU A 368 0.75 -13.45 -12.46
CA GLU A 368 -0.45 -12.61 -12.31
C GLU A 368 -1.43 -12.80 -13.46
N ASN A 369 -0.94 -12.77 -14.71
CA ASN A 369 -1.76 -13.09 -15.89
C ASN A 369 -2.34 -14.51 -15.78
N PHE A 370 -1.53 -15.47 -15.34
CA PHE A 370 -1.98 -16.84 -15.17
C PHE A 370 -3.06 -16.97 -14.07
N ALA A 371 -2.91 -16.27 -12.95
CA ALA A 371 -3.89 -16.22 -11.88
C ALA A 371 -5.23 -15.60 -12.34
N GLN A 372 -5.17 -14.54 -13.15
CA GLN A 372 -6.37 -13.91 -13.73
C GLN A 372 -7.06 -14.81 -14.77
N LEU A 373 -6.29 -15.51 -15.61
CA LEU A 373 -6.84 -16.55 -16.51
C LEU A 373 -7.57 -17.65 -15.73
N ILE A 374 -6.95 -18.16 -14.65
CA ILE A 374 -7.56 -19.16 -13.76
C ILE A 374 -8.85 -18.61 -13.15
N ALA A 375 -8.87 -17.34 -12.74
CA ALA A 375 -10.08 -16.70 -12.20
C ALA A 375 -11.24 -16.69 -13.21
N TYR A 376 -10.99 -16.38 -14.49
CA TYR A 376 -12.03 -16.46 -15.53
C TYR A 376 -12.60 -17.87 -15.70
N HIS A 377 -11.74 -18.89 -15.77
CA HIS A 377 -12.19 -20.27 -15.89
C HIS A 377 -12.99 -20.72 -14.66
N ARG A 378 -12.53 -20.35 -13.46
CA ARG A 378 -13.24 -20.63 -12.20
C ARG A 378 -14.59 -19.95 -12.15
N GLN A 379 -14.67 -18.66 -12.47
CA GLN A 379 -15.92 -17.91 -12.43
C GLN A 379 -16.96 -18.51 -13.40
N ARG A 380 -16.54 -18.95 -14.59
CA ARG A 380 -17.41 -19.67 -15.52
C ARG A 380 -17.93 -20.97 -14.92
N GLN A 381 -17.07 -21.78 -14.28
CA GLN A 381 -17.50 -23.02 -13.63
C GLN A 381 -18.47 -22.77 -12.47
N LEU A 382 -18.22 -21.74 -11.67
CA LEU A 382 -19.11 -21.36 -10.56
C LEU A 382 -20.47 -20.87 -11.07
N ASN A 383 -20.51 -20.11 -12.17
CA ASN A 383 -21.76 -19.75 -12.84
C ASN A 383 -22.52 -21.00 -13.34
N GLU A 384 -21.84 -21.94 -14.00
CA GLU A 384 -22.44 -23.21 -14.46
C GLU A 384 -23.01 -24.01 -13.27
N LEU A 385 -22.27 -24.08 -12.15
CA LEU A 385 -22.71 -24.77 -10.94
C LEU A 385 -23.89 -24.07 -10.25
N ALA A 386 -23.88 -22.74 -10.19
CA ALA A 386 -24.97 -21.94 -9.64
C ALA A 386 -26.26 -22.16 -10.45
N ILE A 387 -26.19 -22.15 -11.78
CA ILE A 387 -27.32 -22.48 -12.65
C ILE A 387 -27.86 -23.89 -12.36
N ARG A 388 -26.98 -24.91 -12.28
CA ARG A 388 -27.40 -26.28 -11.97
C ARG A 388 -28.14 -26.37 -10.63
N ARG A 389 -27.62 -25.71 -9.60
CA ARG A 389 -28.22 -25.71 -8.26
C ARG A 389 -29.53 -24.94 -8.18
N ALA A 390 -29.63 -23.79 -8.86
CA ALA A 390 -30.87 -23.05 -9.01
C ALA A 390 -31.97 -23.92 -9.67
N MET A 391 -31.57 -24.87 -10.51
CA MET A 391 -32.43 -25.83 -11.20
C MET A 391 -32.66 -27.12 -10.41
N GLY A 392 -32.13 -27.24 -9.18
CA GLY A 392 -32.23 -28.43 -8.35
C GLY A 392 -31.39 -29.63 -8.81
N ILE A 393 -30.44 -29.41 -9.72
CA ILE A 393 -29.55 -30.45 -10.26
C ILE A 393 -28.25 -30.46 -9.46
N ASN A 394 -28.12 -31.44 -8.57
CA ASN A 394 -26.93 -31.60 -7.72
C ASN A 394 -25.86 -32.54 -8.31
N THR A 395 -26.16 -33.21 -9.42
CA THR A 395 -25.19 -34.12 -10.07
C THR A 395 -24.18 -33.33 -10.89
N ILE A 396 -22.92 -33.79 -10.91
CA ILE A 396 -21.84 -33.21 -11.71
C ILE A 396 -21.69 -34.03 -13.01
N SER A 397 -21.76 -33.39 -14.17
CA SER A 397 -21.56 -34.05 -15.48
C SER A 397 -20.11 -34.47 -15.69
N GLN A 398 -19.86 -35.43 -16.60
CA GLN A 398 -18.48 -35.84 -16.94
C GLN A 398 -17.68 -34.70 -17.59
N ALA A 399 -18.34 -33.87 -18.40
CA ALA A 399 -17.74 -32.67 -18.97
C ALA A 399 -17.29 -31.70 -17.87
N GLN A 400 -18.14 -31.49 -16.86
CA GLN A 400 -17.80 -30.65 -15.71
C GLN A 400 -16.60 -31.22 -14.93
N LYS A 401 -16.59 -32.53 -14.64
CA LYS A 401 -15.45 -33.16 -13.95
C LYS A 401 -14.11 -32.94 -14.68
N LYS A 402 -14.11 -33.04 -16.01
CA LYS A 402 -12.91 -32.78 -16.82
C LYS A 402 -12.45 -31.33 -16.73
N LYS A 403 -13.39 -30.37 -16.72
CA LYS A 403 -13.09 -28.94 -16.51
C LYS A 403 -12.53 -28.69 -15.10
N ASP A 404 -13.11 -29.33 -14.08
CA ASP A 404 -12.65 -29.22 -12.69
C ASP A 404 -11.22 -29.77 -12.54
N GLU A 405 -10.91 -30.89 -13.20
CA GLU A 405 -9.55 -31.47 -13.24
C GLU A 405 -8.54 -30.53 -13.90
N LEU A 406 -8.91 -29.91 -15.02
CA LEU A 406 -8.06 -28.92 -15.69
C LEU A 406 -7.81 -27.70 -14.78
N LEU A 407 -8.86 -27.15 -14.18
CA LEU A 407 -8.73 -26.00 -13.27
C LEU A 407 -7.84 -26.36 -12.07
N LYS A 408 -8.05 -27.53 -11.45
CA LYS A 408 -7.19 -28.02 -10.36
C LYS A 408 -5.73 -28.13 -10.78
N LYS A 409 -5.46 -28.60 -12.00
CA LYS A 409 -4.09 -28.68 -12.54
C LYS A 409 -3.47 -27.29 -12.69
N MET A 410 -4.21 -26.32 -13.25
CA MET A 410 -3.73 -24.93 -13.40
C MET A 410 -3.48 -24.28 -12.03
N GLN A 411 -4.36 -24.50 -11.06
CA GLN A 411 -4.21 -24.01 -9.69
C GLN A 411 -3.00 -24.63 -9.00
N ALA A 412 -2.77 -25.92 -9.16
CA ALA A 412 -1.59 -26.60 -8.64
C ALA A 412 -0.31 -26.05 -9.27
N GLU A 413 -0.32 -25.79 -10.58
CA GLU A 413 0.78 -25.16 -11.31
C GLU A 413 1.09 -23.77 -10.74
N LEU A 414 0.10 -22.88 -10.66
CA LEU A 414 0.24 -21.53 -10.07
C LEU A 414 0.79 -21.60 -8.64
N ASN A 415 0.16 -22.39 -7.77
CA ASN A 415 0.54 -22.49 -6.37
C ASN A 415 1.98 -23.03 -6.20
N SER A 416 2.37 -24.01 -7.01
CA SER A 416 3.74 -24.54 -6.98
C SER A 416 4.78 -23.52 -7.47
N GLY A 417 4.43 -22.71 -8.48
CA GLY A 417 5.26 -21.61 -8.97
C GLY A 417 5.44 -20.53 -7.90
N LEU A 418 4.35 -20.06 -7.29
CA LEU A 418 4.39 -19.06 -6.23
C LEU A 418 5.14 -19.57 -4.98
N GLU A 419 4.92 -20.82 -4.58
CA GLU A 419 5.64 -21.40 -3.44
C GLU A 419 7.14 -21.51 -3.72
N ARG A 420 7.53 -21.89 -4.95
CA ARG A 420 8.94 -21.89 -5.35
C ARG A 420 9.55 -20.48 -5.30
N LEU A 421 8.86 -19.47 -5.84
CA LEU A 421 9.32 -18.08 -5.85
C LEU A 421 9.45 -17.52 -4.43
N PHE A 422 8.48 -17.81 -3.56
CA PHE A 422 8.52 -17.45 -2.14
C PHE A 422 9.74 -18.07 -1.43
N ASN A 423 9.93 -19.38 -1.56
CA ASN A 423 11.06 -20.08 -0.96
C ASN A 423 12.42 -19.60 -1.50
N THR A 424 12.49 -19.24 -2.78
CA THR A 424 13.69 -18.63 -3.36
C THR A 424 13.94 -17.26 -2.75
N ALA A 425 12.91 -16.41 -2.66
CA ALA A 425 13.02 -15.08 -2.05
C ALA A 425 13.49 -15.14 -0.59
N GLU A 426 13.01 -16.11 0.19
CA GLU A 426 13.49 -16.32 1.57
C GLU A 426 14.96 -16.75 1.62
N LYS A 427 15.38 -17.65 0.72
CA LYS A 427 16.78 -18.12 0.67
C LYS A 427 17.77 -17.05 0.21
N THR A 428 17.33 -16.13 -0.65
CA THR A 428 18.17 -15.06 -1.19
C THR A 428 17.99 -13.73 -0.46
N GLU A 429 17.17 -13.70 0.59
CA GLU A 429 16.79 -12.47 1.32
C GLU A 429 16.25 -11.36 0.38
N ASP A 430 15.55 -11.75 -0.69
CA ASP A 430 14.94 -10.81 -1.63
C ASP A 430 13.55 -10.39 -1.15
N ASN A 431 13.51 -9.36 -0.31
CA ASN A 431 12.27 -8.84 0.26
C ASN A 431 11.26 -8.38 -0.79
N LEU A 432 11.73 -7.88 -1.95
CA LEU A 432 10.84 -7.39 -3.01
C LEU A 432 10.14 -8.56 -3.70
N LEU A 433 10.90 -9.60 -4.08
CA LEU A 433 10.33 -10.81 -4.65
C LEU A 433 9.36 -11.48 -3.67
N LYS A 434 9.73 -11.53 -2.38
CA LYS A 434 8.88 -12.06 -1.31
C LYS A 434 7.56 -11.28 -1.23
N ALA A 435 7.62 -9.96 -1.19
CA ALA A 435 6.44 -9.09 -1.11
C ALA A 435 5.50 -9.28 -2.31
N HIS A 436 6.02 -9.25 -3.54
CA HIS A 436 5.21 -9.46 -4.75
C HIS A 436 4.58 -10.86 -4.81
N THR A 437 5.31 -11.90 -4.39
CA THR A 437 4.79 -13.27 -4.38
C THR A 437 3.63 -13.41 -3.39
N ILE A 438 3.77 -12.83 -2.19
CA ILE A 438 2.70 -12.81 -1.19
C ILE A 438 1.49 -11.99 -1.68
N TYR A 439 1.74 -10.82 -2.26
CA TYR A 439 0.71 -9.96 -2.81
C TYR A 439 -0.14 -10.67 -3.87
N LEU A 440 0.51 -11.31 -4.85
CA LEU A 440 -0.19 -12.07 -5.88
C LEU A 440 -1.00 -13.23 -5.28
N ARG A 441 -0.40 -13.98 -4.34
CA ARG A 441 -1.10 -15.06 -3.64
C ARG A 441 -2.35 -14.55 -2.92
N THR A 442 -2.25 -13.46 -2.18
CA THR A 442 -3.37 -12.90 -1.38
C THR A 442 -4.45 -12.32 -2.27
N ARG A 443 -4.09 -11.61 -3.34
CA ARG A 443 -5.05 -11.13 -4.36
C ARG A 443 -5.78 -12.29 -5.03
N TYR A 444 -5.08 -13.34 -5.44
CA TYR A 444 -5.70 -14.50 -6.08
C TYR A 444 -6.73 -15.17 -5.16
N ILE A 445 -6.40 -15.33 -3.88
CA ILE A 445 -7.30 -15.87 -2.85
C ILE A 445 -8.49 -14.94 -2.65
N PHE A 446 -8.27 -13.63 -2.53
CA PHE A 446 -9.36 -12.67 -2.39
C PHE A 446 -10.36 -12.75 -3.55
N VAL A 447 -9.88 -12.76 -4.80
CA VAL A 447 -10.74 -12.93 -5.99
C VAL A 447 -11.49 -14.27 -5.95
N GLN A 448 -10.82 -15.34 -5.50
CA GLN A 448 -11.44 -16.65 -5.37
C GLN A 448 -12.61 -16.67 -4.37
N GLU A 449 -12.51 -15.94 -3.27
CA GLU A 449 -13.57 -15.83 -2.28
C GLU A 449 -14.71 -14.93 -2.79
N ILE A 450 -14.39 -13.82 -3.47
CA ILE A 450 -15.38 -12.94 -4.13
C ILE A 450 -16.22 -13.73 -5.14
N ASP A 451 -15.60 -14.59 -5.94
CA ASP A 451 -16.30 -15.42 -6.92
C ASP A 451 -17.40 -16.27 -6.26
N VAL A 452 -17.14 -16.89 -5.10
CA VAL A 452 -18.15 -17.70 -4.38
C VAL A 452 -19.22 -16.83 -3.75
N ILE A 453 -18.82 -15.73 -3.09
CA ILE A 453 -19.74 -14.82 -2.42
C ILE A 453 -20.72 -14.21 -3.42
N SER A 454 -20.26 -13.89 -4.63
CA SER A 454 -21.09 -13.36 -5.71
C SER A 454 -22.22 -14.31 -6.14
N GLN A 455 -22.12 -15.60 -5.80
CA GLN A 455 -23.08 -16.65 -6.13
C GLN A 455 -23.91 -17.13 -4.92
N MET A 456 -23.79 -16.47 -3.76
CA MET A 456 -24.60 -16.82 -2.59
C MET A 456 -26.08 -16.44 -2.79
N PRO A 457 -27.03 -17.23 -2.22
CA PRO A 457 -26.82 -18.36 -1.32
C PRO A 457 -26.56 -19.72 -2.01
N LEU A 458 -26.61 -19.78 -3.35
CA LEU A 458 -26.57 -21.05 -4.10
C LEU A 458 -25.28 -21.85 -3.85
N LEU A 459 -24.17 -21.17 -3.60
CA LEU A 459 -22.85 -21.77 -3.37
C LEU A 459 -22.33 -21.66 -1.93
N ALA A 460 -23.21 -21.45 -0.94
CA ALA A 460 -22.81 -21.18 0.46
C ALA A 460 -22.05 -22.33 1.16
N ASP A 461 -22.18 -23.56 0.67
CA ASP A 461 -21.44 -24.75 1.13
C ASP A 461 -20.02 -24.85 0.56
N ILE A 462 -19.69 -24.10 -0.49
CA ILE A 462 -18.36 -24.12 -1.10
C ILE A 462 -17.44 -23.23 -0.27
N ARG A 463 -16.38 -23.83 0.24
CA ARG A 463 -15.27 -23.13 0.90
C ARG A 463 -13.97 -23.64 0.32
N PHE A 464 -13.12 -22.71 -0.11
CA PHE A 464 -11.82 -23.07 -0.68
C PHE A 464 -10.75 -23.28 0.37
N HIS A 465 -10.89 -22.63 1.53
CA HIS A 465 -9.89 -22.62 2.58
C HIS A 465 -10.55 -22.95 3.93
N ASP A 466 -9.85 -23.74 4.74
CA ASP A 466 -10.18 -23.85 6.16
C ASP A 466 -9.82 -22.55 6.89
N GLU A 467 -10.29 -22.41 8.13
CA GLU A 467 -10.06 -21.22 8.95
C GLU A 467 -8.56 -20.92 9.12
N ALA A 468 -7.74 -21.93 9.40
CA ALA A 468 -6.32 -21.72 9.66
C ALA A 468 -5.58 -21.18 8.44
N LEU A 469 -5.85 -21.74 7.26
CA LEU A 469 -5.28 -21.32 5.99
C LEU A 469 -5.79 -19.92 5.60
N PHE A 470 -7.08 -19.64 5.79
CA PHE A 470 -7.67 -18.33 5.53
C PHE A 470 -7.04 -17.23 6.42
N LEU A 471 -6.93 -17.48 7.73
CA LEU A 471 -6.28 -16.55 8.66
C LEU A 471 -4.80 -16.33 8.34
N ASN A 472 -4.11 -17.35 7.81
CA ASN A 472 -2.75 -17.21 7.32
C ASN A 472 -2.67 -16.26 6.11
N HIS A 473 -3.65 -16.27 5.20
CA HIS A 473 -3.69 -15.34 4.08
C HIS A 473 -3.85 -13.88 4.52
N ILE A 474 -4.66 -13.61 5.56
CA ILE A 474 -4.75 -12.26 6.13
C ILE A 474 -3.39 -11.81 6.67
N LYS A 475 -2.73 -12.65 7.48
CA LYS A 475 -1.39 -12.34 8.04
C LYS A 475 -0.36 -12.09 6.95
N LEU A 476 -0.36 -12.91 5.91
CA LEU A 476 0.50 -12.75 4.75
C LEU A 476 0.24 -11.42 4.04
N SER A 477 -1.03 -11.06 3.83
CA SER A 477 -1.41 -9.80 3.18
C SER A 477 -0.91 -8.57 3.95
N LEU A 478 -1.07 -8.56 5.28
CA LEU A 478 -0.52 -7.50 6.14
C LEU A 478 1.02 -7.51 6.16
N SER A 479 1.65 -8.68 6.15
CA SER A 479 3.10 -8.79 6.03
C SER A 479 3.63 -8.26 4.70
N ALA A 480 2.91 -8.45 3.59
CA ALA A 480 3.26 -7.83 2.31
C ALA A 480 3.13 -6.32 2.38
N ALA A 481 2.11 -5.80 3.06
CA ALA A 481 1.96 -4.35 3.27
C ALA A 481 3.16 -3.76 4.02
N ASP A 482 3.60 -4.41 5.11
CA ASP A 482 4.79 -3.98 5.86
C ASP A 482 6.07 -4.08 5.01
N LEU A 483 6.30 -5.20 4.29
CA LEU A 483 7.47 -5.37 3.43
C LEU A 483 7.53 -4.31 2.33
N PHE A 484 6.41 -4.04 1.65
CA PHE A 484 6.35 -3.00 0.64
C PHE A 484 6.56 -1.61 1.24
N ARG A 485 6.01 -1.32 2.43
CA ARG A 485 6.26 -0.05 3.11
C ARG A 485 7.74 0.13 3.43
N ASP A 486 8.40 -0.91 3.94
CA ASP A 486 9.82 -0.88 4.29
C ASP A 486 10.70 -0.71 3.03
N LEU A 487 10.28 -1.29 1.91
CA LEU A 487 10.89 -1.09 0.58
C LEU A 487 10.42 0.21 -0.10
N SER A 488 9.53 0.96 0.53
CA SER A 488 8.93 2.19 0.02
C SER A 488 8.08 2.06 -1.26
N TYR A 489 7.50 0.89 -1.51
CA TYR A 489 6.50 0.63 -2.55
C TYR A 489 5.09 0.94 -2.03
N PHE A 490 4.82 2.20 -1.72
CA PHE A 490 3.62 2.59 -0.97
C PHE A 490 2.30 2.22 -1.64
N GLN A 491 2.20 2.24 -2.97
CA GLN A 491 0.98 1.82 -3.67
C GLN A 491 0.67 0.34 -3.46
N TYR A 492 1.68 -0.53 -3.58
CA TYR A 492 1.52 -1.96 -3.31
C TYR A 492 1.31 -2.25 -1.82
N ALA A 493 1.94 -1.45 -0.94
CA ALA A 493 1.69 -1.53 0.50
C ALA A 493 0.22 -1.20 0.82
N TYR A 494 -0.30 -0.13 0.23
CA TYR A 494 -1.68 0.30 0.36
C TYR A 494 -2.67 -0.75 -0.17
N GLN A 495 -2.45 -1.28 -1.38
CA GLN A 495 -3.30 -2.33 -1.96
C GLN A 495 -3.27 -3.62 -1.12
N SER A 496 -2.10 -4.02 -0.62
CA SER A 496 -1.96 -5.18 0.26
C SER A 496 -2.74 -4.97 1.57
N LEU A 497 -2.66 -3.77 2.16
CA LEU A 497 -3.44 -3.44 3.36
C LEU A 497 -4.95 -3.51 3.08
N CYS A 498 -5.41 -2.98 1.94
CA CYS A 498 -6.82 -3.04 1.55
C CYS A 498 -7.30 -4.49 1.37
N TYR A 499 -6.54 -5.35 0.69
CA TYR A 499 -6.88 -6.78 0.59
C TYR A 499 -6.90 -7.48 1.95
N GLY A 500 -5.98 -7.14 2.85
CA GLY A 500 -5.98 -7.66 4.22
C GLY A 500 -7.26 -7.28 4.98
N LEU A 501 -7.68 -6.01 4.88
CA LEU A 501 -8.92 -5.50 5.47
C LEU A 501 -10.17 -6.17 4.88
N GLU A 502 -10.24 -6.34 3.56
CA GLU A 502 -11.32 -7.06 2.89
C GLU A 502 -11.42 -8.52 3.35
N LEU A 503 -10.28 -9.21 3.47
CA LEU A 503 -10.24 -10.59 3.96
C LEU A 503 -10.65 -10.69 5.44
N ILE A 504 -10.33 -9.69 6.27
CA ILE A 504 -10.84 -9.60 7.65
C ILE A 504 -12.36 -9.49 7.65
N ASP A 505 -12.90 -8.57 6.85
CA ASP A 505 -14.35 -8.37 6.74
C ASP A 505 -15.06 -9.63 6.23
N LEU A 506 -14.45 -10.30 5.26
CA LEU A 506 -14.94 -11.56 4.71
C LEU A 506 -14.95 -12.66 5.79
N GLY A 507 -13.81 -12.86 6.47
CA GLY A 507 -13.67 -13.86 7.53
C GLY A 507 -14.68 -13.66 8.66
N ARG A 508 -14.87 -12.43 9.12
CA ARG A 508 -15.79 -12.10 10.22
C ARG A 508 -17.26 -12.18 9.79
N ASN A 509 -17.62 -11.55 8.68
CA ASN A 509 -19.02 -11.36 8.30
C ASN A 509 -19.62 -12.57 7.58
N PHE A 510 -18.81 -13.37 6.86
CA PHE A 510 -19.31 -14.53 6.11
C PHE A 510 -18.98 -15.85 6.78
N TYR A 511 -17.76 -15.99 7.33
CA TYR A 511 -17.32 -17.26 7.90
C TYR A 511 -17.40 -17.34 9.42
N GLY A 512 -17.57 -16.20 10.10
CA GLY A 512 -17.58 -16.13 11.56
C GLY A 512 -16.23 -16.45 12.19
N TYR A 513 -15.13 -16.28 11.45
CA TYR A 513 -13.77 -16.54 11.92
C TYR A 513 -13.32 -15.45 12.91
N HIS A 514 -12.46 -15.84 13.85
CA HIS A 514 -11.85 -14.91 14.79
C HIS A 514 -10.35 -14.76 14.52
N ASP A 515 -9.98 -13.62 13.93
CA ASP A 515 -8.60 -13.33 13.49
C ASP A 515 -7.73 -12.64 14.55
N GLY A 516 -8.34 -12.06 15.59
CA GLY A 516 -7.64 -11.33 16.66
C GLY A 516 -6.97 -10.01 16.23
N MET A 517 -7.21 -9.52 15.01
CA MET A 517 -6.60 -8.30 14.48
C MET A 517 -7.44 -7.06 14.80
N ASP A 518 -6.76 -5.94 15.05
CA ASP A 518 -7.40 -4.66 15.31
C ASP A 518 -7.72 -3.95 13.99
N ARG A 519 -8.94 -4.17 13.48
CA ARG A 519 -9.42 -3.61 12.22
C ARG A 519 -9.45 -2.08 12.24
N ASP A 520 -9.85 -1.48 13.35
CA ASP A 520 -10.00 -0.02 13.45
C ASP A 520 -8.63 0.65 13.39
N ARG A 521 -7.63 0.07 14.04
CA ARG A 521 -6.23 0.52 13.88
C ARG A 521 -5.75 0.42 12.44
N LEU A 522 -6.05 -0.68 11.74
CA LEU A 522 -5.66 -0.86 10.33
C LEU A 522 -6.34 0.16 9.41
N LEU A 523 -7.60 0.54 9.68
CA LEU A 523 -8.29 1.62 8.96
C LEU A 523 -7.64 2.99 9.16
N VAL A 524 -7.16 3.30 10.37
CA VAL A 524 -6.41 4.54 10.62
C VAL A 524 -5.11 4.57 9.80
N ILE A 525 -4.41 3.43 9.70
CA ILE A 525 -3.22 3.31 8.86
C ILE A 525 -3.58 3.52 7.39
N LYS A 526 -4.65 2.88 6.89
CA LYS A 526 -5.18 3.08 5.53
C LYS A 526 -5.41 4.57 5.24
N GLN A 527 -6.15 5.26 6.09
CA GLN A 527 -6.48 6.69 5.92
C GLN A 527 -5.22 7.57 5.90
N SER A 528 -4.22 7.25 6.73
CA SER A 528 -2.93 7.94 6.70
C SER A 528 -2.21 7.74 5.35
N MET A 529 -2.25 6.53 4.80
CA MET A 529 -1.63 6.23 3.50
C MET A 529 -2.38 6.91 2.34
N GLU A 530 -3.71 6.98 2.38
CA GLU A 530 -4.53 7.69 1.39
C GLU A 530 -4.16 9.18 1.35
N HIS A 531 -4.01 9.80 2.52
CA HIS A 531 -3.60 11.19 2.64
C HIS A 531 -2.16 11.42 2.15
N GLU A 532 -1.23 10.52 2.49
CA GLU A 532 0.18 10.64 2.09
C GLU A 532 0.39 10.42 0.58
N LEU A 533 -0.37 9.49 -0.02
CA LEU A 533 -0.25 9.16 -1.44
C LEU A 533 -1.08 10.07 -2.36
N ASP A 534 -2.02 10.84 -1.80
CA ASP A 534 -2.97 11.65 -2.55
C ASP A 534 -3.77 10.78 -3.54
N VAL A 535 -4.36 9.70 -3.01
CA VAL A 535 -5.19 8.75 -3.76
C VAL A 535 -6.63 8.78 -3.27
N ASP A 536 -7.57 8.48 -4.16
CA ASP A 536 -8.98 8.36 -3.81
C ASP A 536 -9.23 7.26 -2.77
N GLU A 537 -10.28 7.45 -1.97
CA GLU A 537 -10.64 6.50 -0.93
C GLU A 537 -10.98 5.12 -1.55
N TYR A 538 -10.36 4.05 -1.03
CA TYR A 538 -10.69 2.71 -1.48
C TYR A 538 -12.10 2.29 -1.03
N GLU A 539 -12.97 2.02 -1.99
CA GLU A 539 -14.31 1.49 -1.75
C GLU A 539 -14.27 -0.03 -1.53
N PHE A 540 -14.54 -0.45 -0.29
CA PHE A 540 -14.57 -1.86 0.08
C PHE A 540 -15.71 -2.62 -0.62
N GLN A 541 -15.35 -3.71 -1.31
CA GLN A 541 -16.23 -4.57 -2.09
C GLN A 541 -17.00 -5.56 -1.21
N ILE A 542 -16.42 -6.08 -0.13
CA ILE A 542 -17.11 -7.07 0.72
C ILE A 542 -18.34 -6.48 1.42
N PRO A 543 -18.28 -5.28 2.04
CA PRO A 543 -19.48 -4.62 2.58
C PRO A 543 -20.55 -4.39 1.51
N LEU A 544 -20.15 -3.95 0.32
CA LEU A 544 -21.05 -3.75 -0.81
C LEU A 544 -21.75 -5.06 -1.19
N LEU A 545 -21.00 -6.14 -1.41
CA LEU A 545 -21.55 -7.46 -1.73
C LEU A 545 -22.45 -8.01 -0.63
N THR A 546 -22.11 -7.77 0.64
CA THR A 546 -22.94 -8.16 1.78
C THR A 546 -24.30 -7.48 1.74
N SER A 547 -24.32 -6.16 1.54
CA SER A 547 -25.56 -5.39 1.43
C SER A 547 -26.39 -5.79 0.20
N GLN A 548 -25.72 -6.08 -0.91
CA GLN A 548 -26.37 -6.52 -2.14
C GLN A 548 -26.94 -7.93 -2.02
N ARG A 549 -26.32 -8.84 -1.27
CA ARG A 549 -26.79 -10.23 -1.13
C ARG A 549 -28.20 -10.27 -0.55
N ASP A 550 -28.41 -9.57 0.57
CA ASP A 550 -29.69 -9.62 1.28
C ASP A 550 -30.81 -9.01 0.41
N ALA A 551 -30.50 -7.95 -0.35
CA ALA A 551 -31.40 -7.37 -1.34
C ALA A 551 -31.65 -8.32 -2.54
N LYS A 552 -30.58 -8.91 -3.09
CA LYS A 552 -30.64 -9.81 -4.26
C LYS A 552 -31.37 -11.11 -3.96
N GLN A 553 -31.33 -11.63 -2.74
CA GLN A 553 -32.10 -12.82 -2.41
C GLN A 553 -33.60 -12.55 -2.49
N GLN A 554 -34.06 -11.44 -1.92
CA GLN A 554 -35.45 -11.00 -2.04
C GLN A 554 -35.82 -10.68 -3.50
N GLU A 555 -34.89 -10.07 -4.24
CA GLU A 555 -35.08 -9.74 -5.65
C GLU A 555 -35.15 -10.98 -6.54
N PHE A 556 -34.32 -12.00 -6.32
CA PHE A 556 -34.35 -13.26 -7.06
C PHE A 556 -35.66 -14.02 -6.83
N GLU A 557 -36.18 -14.00 -5.60
CA GLU A 557 -37.48 -14.61 -5.25
C GLU A 557 -38.66 -13.87 -5.90
N THR A 558 -38.54 -12.57 -6.15
CA THR A 558 -39.64 -11.72 -6.63
C THR A 558 -39.58 -11.36 -8.13
N HIS A 559 -38.39 -11.39 -8.72
CA HIS A 559 -38.06 -10.97 -10.09
C HIS A 559 -37.02 -11.94 -10.70
N PRO A 560 -37.44 -13.16 -11.08
CA PRO A 560 -36.53 -14.15 -11.65
C PRO A 560 -35.87 -13.61 -12.92
N MET A 561 -34.58 -13.87 -13.10
CA MET A 561 -33.80 -13.46 -14.27
C MET A 561 -33.62 -11.94 -14.46
N LEU A 562 -33.86 -11.10 -13.44
CA LEU A 562 -33.65 -9.65 -13.57
C LEU A 562 -32.24 -9.26 -14.04
N MET A 563 -31.22 -10.08 -13.72
CA MET A 563 -29.82 -9.87 -14.13
C MET A 563 -29.63 -9.68 -15.64
N VAL A 564 -30.56 -10.15 -16.48
CA VAL A 564 -30.44 -10.05 -17.94
C VAL A 564 -30.72 -8.64 -18.48
N VAL A 565 -31.32 -7.74 -17.69
CA VAL A 565 -31.77 -6.41 -18.15
C VAL A 565 -30.63 -5.52 -18.68
N ASN A 566 -29.43 -5.68 -18.12
CA ASN A 566 -28.26 -4.88 -18.47
C ASN A 566 -27.28 -5.60 -19.41
N LEU A 567 -27.64 -6.77 -19.92
CA LEU A 567 -26.79 -7.54 -20.83
C LEU A 567 -26.99 -7.08 -22.27
N ASP A 568 -25.89 -6.99 -23.03
CA ASP A 568 -25.92 -6.87 -24.48
C ASP A 568 -26.22 -8.21 -25.17
N ASP A 569 -26.48 -8.20 -26.48
CA ASP A 569 -26.86 -9.40 -27.23
C ASP A 569 -25.78 -10.49 -27.17
N LEU A 570 -24.49 -10.12 -27.21
CA LEU A 570 -23.38 -11.07 -27.11
C LEU A 570 -23.32 -11.71 -25.72
N GLN A 571 -23.54 -10.93 -24.67
CA GLN A 571 -23.62 -11.42 -23.30
C GLN A 571 -24.83 -12.34 -23.09
N LEU A 572 -25.98 -12.04 -23.71
CA LEU A 572 -27.16 -12.92 -23.70
C LEU A 572 -26.89 -14.24 -24.42
N GLU A 573 -26.19 -14.21 -25.56
CA GLU A 573 -25.79 -15.43 -26.26
C GLU A 573 -24.83 -16.29 -25.44
N ASN A 574 -23.85 -15.67 -24.78
CA ASN A 574 -22.90 -16.39 -23.93
C ASN A 574 -23.56 -16.92 -22.65
N LEU A 575 -24.51 -16.17 -22.08
CA LEU A 575 -25.35 -16.67 -21.00
C LEU A 575 -26.16 -17.89 -21.45
N ALA A 576 -26.78 -17.84 -22.64
CA ALA A 576 -27.49 -18.98 -23.21
C ALA A 576 -26.57 -20.19 -23.38
N ALA A 577 -25.36 -20.00 -23.92
CA ALA A 577 -24.37 -21.06 -24.04
C ALA A 577 -23.97 -21.65 -22.67
N THR A 578 -23.88 -20.80 -21.64
CA THR A 578 -23.60 -21.22 -20.25
C THR A 578 -24.76 -22.04 -19.68
N PHE A 579 -26.02 -21.61 -19.88
CA PHE A 579 -27.21 -22.38 -19.50
C PHE A 579 -27.26 -23.73 -20.21
N MET A 580 -27.01 -23.74 -21.51
CA MET A 580 -27.05 -24.95 -22.31
C MET A 580 -26.00 -25.95 -21.85
N HIS A 581 -24.77 -25.49 -21.61
CA HIS A 581 -23.71 -26.34 -21.09
C HIS A 581 -24.02 -26.82 -19.67
N ALA A 582 -24.46 -25.92 -18.79
CA ALA A 582 -24.78 -26.22 -17.40
C ALA A 582 -25.89 -27.27 -17.27
N LEU A 583 -26.89 -27.27 -18.16
CA LEU A 583 -28.07 -28.14 -18.09
C LEU A 583 -28.03 -29.30 -19.10
N ASP A 584 -26.89 -29.51 -19.77
CA ASP A 584 -26.70 -30.54 -20.80
C ASP A 584 -27.79 -30.45 -21.90
N ILE A 585 -28.15 -29.22 -22.32
CA ILE A 585 -29.18 -28.95 -23.34
C ILE A 585 -28.57 -29.12 -24.75
N PRO A 586 -29.23 -29.89 -25.64
CA PRO A 586 -28.80 -30.06 -27.03
C PRO A 586 -28.64 -28.76 -27.82
N GLY A 587 -27.66 -28.71 -28.73
CA GLY A 587 -27.29 -27.52 -29.50
C GLY A 587 -28.42 -26.94 -30.38
N ASP A 588 -29.32 -27.80 -30.87
CA ASP A 588 -30.51 -27.43 -31.65
C ASP A 588 -31.53 -26.62 -30.84
N CYS A 589 -31.49 -26.69 -29.51
CA CYS A 589 -32.36 -25.93 -28.62
C CYS A 589 -31.85 -24.50 -28.35
N ARG A 590 -30.71 -24.07 -28.91
CA ARG A 590 -30.06 -22.77 -28.63
C ARG A 590 -31.00 -21.59 -28.84
N LEU A 591 -31.75 -21.58 -29.94
CA LEU A 591 -32.67 -20.49 -30.26
C LEU A 591 -33.78 -20.34 -29.22
N ASN A 592 -34.24 -21.43 -28.62
CA ASN A 592 -35.30 -21.41 -27.60
C ASN A 592 -34.78 -20.87 -26.26
N VAL A 593 -33.53 -21.19 -25.89
CA VAL A 593 -32.87 -20.62 -24.70
C VAL A 593 -32.63 -19.12 -24.87
N ILE A 594 -32.09 -18.70 -26.03
CA ILE A 594 -31.91 -17.27 -26.35
C ILE A 594 -33.26 -16.56 -26.35
N GLY A 595 -34.30 -17.18 -26.91
CA GLY A 595 -35.66 -16.64 -26.91
C GLY A 595 -36.20 -16.39 -25.50
N GLU A 596 -35.94 -17.31 -24.56
CA GLU A 596 -36.32 -17.12 -23.16
C GLU A 596 -35.58 -15.94 -22.53
N LEU A 597 -34.25 -15.89 -22.65
CA LEU A 597 -33.44 -14.81 -22.07
C LEU A 597 -33.84 -13.45 -22.66
N SER A 598 -34.09 -13.40 -23.96
CA SER A 598 -34.54 -12.19 -24.67
C SER A 598 -35.93 -11.75 -24.22
N ALA A 599 -36.83 -12.69 -23.92
CA ALA A 599 -38.15 -12.39 -23.38
C ALA A 599 -38.05 -11.76 -21.99
N TYR A 600 -37.23 -12.30 -21.08
CA TYR A 600 -36.98 -11.67 -19.77
C TYR A 600 -36.30 -10.31 -19.91
N HIS A 601 -35.31 -10.17 -20.79
CA HIS A 601 -34.64 -8.89 -21.07
C HIS A 601 -35.65 -7.83 -21.52
N LEU A 602 -36.52 -8.18 -22.47
CA LEU A 602 -37.56 -7.27 -22.97
C LEU A 602 -38.58 -6.91 -21.87
N PHE A 603 -39.00 -7.89 -21.07
CA PHE A 603 -39.93 -7.68 -19.96
C PHE A 603 -39.40 -6.65 -18.98
N TYR A 604 -38.19 -6.84 -18.43
CA TYR A 604 -37.63 -5.94 -17.44
C TYR A 604 -37.23 -4.57 -18.00
N LYS A 605 -36.97 -4.48 -19.31
CA LYS A 605 -36.71 -3.20 -19.99
C LYS A 605 -37.96 -2.34 -20.15
N ARG A 606 -39.13 -2.95 -20.40
CA ARG A 606 -40.39 -2.23 -20.68
C ARG A 606 -41.34 -2.15 -19.50
N CYS A 607 -41.49 -3.23 -18.74
CA CYS A 607 -42.43 -3.30 -17.63
C CYS A 607 -41.72 -2.95 -16.31
N LYS A 608 -41.96 -1.73 -15.81
CA LYS A 608 -41.50 -1.28 -14.49
C LYS A 608 -42.59 -1.33 -13.41
N HIS A 609 -43.76 -1.90 -13.73
CA HIS A 609 -44.89 -1.91 -12.82
C HIS A 609 -44.71 -2.99 -11.74
N PRO A 610 -44.69 -2.65 -10.43
CA PRO A 610 -44.30 -3.58 -9.36
C PRO A 610 -45.28 -4.77 -9.20
N ASP A 611 -46.55 -4.53 -9.52
CA ASP A 611 -47.58 -5.57 -9.45
C ASP A 611 -47.61 -6.50 -10.65
N ILE A 612 -46.85 -6.26 -11.72
CA ILE A 612 -46.83 -7.17 -12.88
C ILE A 612 -45.62 -8.09 -12.77
N GLU A 613 -45.85 -9.39 -12.83
CA GLU A 613 -44.81 -10.41 -12.91
C GLU A 613 -44.93 -11.22 -14.20
N VAL A 614 -43.79 -11.63 -14.74
CA VAL A 614 -43.70 -12.65 -15.77
C VAL A 614 -43.69 -14.04 -15.11
N LYS A 615 -44.48 -14.96 -15.65
CA LYS A 615 -44.51 -16.37 -15.21
C LYS A 615 -44.47 -17.31 -16.39
N GLN A 616 -43.93 -18.51 -16.15
CA GLN A 616 -44.01 -19.62 -17.08
C GLN A 616 -45.21 -20.51 -16.70
N PRO A 617 -46.11 -20.83 -17.63
CA PRO A 617 -47.35 -21.55 -17.33
C PRO A 617 -47.11 -23.04 -17.02
N PHE A 618 -45.96 -23.60 -17.40
CA PHE A 618 -45.61 -25.00 -17.16
C PHE A 618 -44.44 -25.10 -16.17
N ARG A 619 -44.53 -26.03 -15.21
CA ARG A 619 -43.39 -26.41 -14.39
C ARG A 619 -42.37 -27.12 -15.28
N MET A 620 -41.08 -26.85 -15.06
CA MET A 620 -40.04 -27.52 -15.83
C MET A 620 -40.16 -29.04 -15.69
N PRO A 621 -40.11 -29.80 -16.80
CA PRO A 621 -40.01 -31.24 -16.77
C PRO A 621 -38.73 -31.68 -16.04
N ILE A 622 -38.70 -32.94 -15.60
CA ILE A 622 -37.56 -33.54 -14.87
C ILE A 622 -36.24 -33.40 -15.67
N HIS A 623 -36.32 -33.33 -17.01
CA HIS A 623 -35.18 -33.11 -17.88
C HIS A 623 -35.25 -31.73 -18.57
N PRO A 624 -34.30 -30.80 -18.30
CA PRO A 624 -34.25 -29.48 -18.93
C PRO A 624 -34.21 -29.55 -20.47
N SER A 625 -33.56 -30.56 -21.04
CA SER A 625 -33.48 -30.75 -22.49
C SER A 625 -34.84 -30.90 -23.17
N LEU A 626 -35.84 -31.49 -22.49
CA LEU A 626 -37.20 -31.62 -23.02
C LEU A 626 -37.96 -30.29 -22.98
N TYR A 627 -37.62 -29.42 -22.03
CA TYR A 627 -38.26 -28.11 -21.88
C TYR A 627 -37.98 -27.20 -23.08
N TYR A 628 -36.73 -27.22 -23.55
CA TYR A 628 -36.27 -26.34 -24.64
C TYR A 628 -36.44 -26.93 -26.04
N GLN A 629 -37.14 -28.06 -26.21
CA GLN A 629 -37.48 -28.58 -27.55
C GLN A 629 -38.48 -27.68 -28.28
N GLN A 630 -39.23 -26.86 -27.55
CA GLN A 630 -40.16 -25.87 -28.09
C GLN A 630 -39.83 -24.49 -27.52
N PRO A 631 -40.24 -23.41 -28.19
CA PRO A 631 -40.10 -22.06 -27.65
C PRO A 631 -40.78 -21.93 -26.28
N VAL A 632 -40.10 -21.24 -25.36
CA VAL A 632 -40.63 -21.02 -24.01
C VAL A 632 -41.84 -20.10 -24.07
N LYS A 633 -42.89 -20.48 -23.35
CA LYS A 633 -44.14 -19.73 -23.27
C LYS A 633 -44.22 -18.96 -21.95
N PHE A 634 -44.83 -17.78 -22.01
CA PHE A 634 -44.97 -16.86 -20.89
C PHE A 634 -46.41 -16.43 -20.69
N ILE A 635 -46.69 -16.00 -19.47
CA ILE A 635 -47.86 -15.21 -19.09
C ILE A 635 -47.41 -14.00 -18.26
N LEU A 636 -48.15 -12.90 -18.35
CA LEU A 636 -48.07 -11.81 -17.40
C LEU A 636 -49.17 -12.00 -16.36
N LYS A 637 -48.84 -11.80 -15.08
CA LYS A 637 -49.79 -11.87 -13.99
C LYS A 637 -49.73 -10.60 -13.16
N ASN A 638 -50.89 -10.04 -12.83
CA ASN A 638 -50.98 -8.99 -11.83
C ASN A 638 -51.01 -9.64 -10.43
N LYS A 639 -50.04 -9.32 -9.57
CA LYS A 639 -49.88 -9.83 -8.20
C LYS A 639 -51.08 -9.47 -7.32
N THR A 640 -51.63 -8.27 -7.51
CA THR A 640 -52.72 -7.70 -6.70
C THR A 640 -54.09 -8.26 -7.10
N THR A 641 -54.41 -8.28 -8.39
CA THR A 641 -55.73 -8.71 -8.88
C THR A 641 -55.79 -10.19 -9.23
N GLY A 642 -54.63 -10.83 -9.43
CA GLY A 642 -54.51 -12.21 -9.88
C GLY A 642 -54.80 -12.44 -11.36
N ILE A 643 -55.17 -11.39 -12.12
CA ILE A 643 -55.47 -11.45 -13.55
C ILE A 643 -54.23 -11.93 -14.32
N GLN A 644 -54.43 -12.79 -15.32
CA GLN A 644 -53.38 -13.37 -16.15
C GLN A 644 -53.61 -13.05 -17.63
N SER A 645 -52.52 -12.90 -18.38
CA SER A 645 -52.56 -12.75 -19.83
C SER A 645 -52.90 -14.09 -20.50
N VAL A 646 -53.14 -14.04 -21.81
CA VAL A 646 -53.05 -15.26 -22.63
C VAL A 646 -51.62 -15.82 -22.60
N ILE A 647 -51.48 -17.11 -22.83
CA ILE A 647 -50.16 -17.76 -22.99
C ILE A 647 -49.59 -17.38 -24.36
N SER A 648 -48.36 -16.89 -24.41
CA SER A 648 -47.67 -16.50 -25.65
C SER A 648 -46.18 -16.81 -25.60
N GLU A 649 -45.59 -17.09 -26.75
CA GLU A 649 -44.13 -17.19 -26.95
C GLU A 649 -43.51 -15.80 -27.18
N SER A 650 -44.32 -14.80 -27.57
CA SER A 650 -43.89 -13.43 -27.81
C SER A 650 -44.17 -12.54 -26.60
N MET A 651 -43.10 -12.17 -25.88
CA MET A 651 -43.18 -11.21 -24.77
C MET A 651 -43.63 -9.83 -25.24
N ASP A 652 -43.22 -9.40 -26.44
CA ASP A 652 -43.64 -8.13 -27.05
C ASP A 652 -45.17 -8.06 -27.21
N HIS A 653 -45.78 -9.15 -27.68
CA HIS A 653 -47.23 -9.25 -27.79
C HIS A 653 -47.92 -9.16 -26.42
N LEU A 654 -47.38 -9.86 -25.40
CA LEU A 654 -47.94 -9.82 -24.05
C LEU A 654 -47.90 -8.41 -23.47
N LEU A 655 -46.73 -7.77 -23.50
CA LEU A 655 -46.54 -6.41 -23.00
C LEU A 655 -47.46 -5.41 -23.71
N THR A 656 -47.52 -5.47 -25.03
CA THR A 656 -48.37 -4.58 -25.83
C THR A 656 -49.85 -4.76 -25.50
N SER A 657 -50.31 -6.02 -25.32
CA SER A 657 -51.70 -6.30 -24.93
C SER A 657 -52.06 -5.80 -23.52
N TRP A 658 -51.05 -5.53 -22.68
CA TRP A 658 -51.19 -4.98 -21.34
C TRP A 658 -50.86 -3.48 -21.26
N GLY A 659 -50.52 -2.84 -22.39
CA GLY A 659 -50.26 -1.40 -22.48
C GLY A 659 -48.84 -0.96 -22.09
N TYR A 660 -47.86 -1.87 -22.10
CA TYR A 660 -46.44 -1.58 -21.88
C TYR A 660 -45.64 -1.54 -23.18
#